data_AF-A0A3M9Y791-F1
#
_entry.id   AF-A0A3M9Y791-F1
#
_cell.length_a   1.000
_cell.length_b   1.000
_cell.length_c   1.000
_cell.angle_alpha   90.00
_cell.angle_beta   90.00
_cell.angle_gamma   90.00
#
_symmetry.space_group_name_H-M   'P 1'
#
loop_
_entity.id
_entity.type
_entity.pdbx_description
1 polymer ?
#
loop_
_entity_poly.entity_id
_entity_poly.type
_entity_poly.pdbx_seq_one_letter_code
_entity_poly.pdbx_strand_id
1 'polypeptide(L)'
;MADPPVPEDQKVDKVYATIFNPVFAQKAENLRPALHTWDVKPEEVITFGPDEAAYFKVRPIHRMSIEELANRAWGKGEEFILDFGSHNVGYVSFHLGAEGLNIDAPARLRLTFGEIPYDVTEELHPCRSWISTSWLPDEVINVDWVPTNVAIPRRHAFRYLRVQISDTSPKYKIKFSGIVTRSESAVPSGHPVEPCFVPETNDDDAKLLRRIDAVSQNTLRSCMQTVFEDGPRRDRRLWSGDLRLQALTNYCTFGDGDLVKRCLYLFAAVPREDGSLPACVFEKPTLSAATDYIIDYDVLFGSIVDDYCEATGDLDTGRELWQTVLGSTKAALAHITEEGIFSCGASSGWKFLDWAKELDRDAGMHGLVIFALKAVNRLAGRLDEAAPYENTVARLVAAAEGGFYDKDRRVFVSGPQAQVSWASQAWMALAGVMDPATCKAAILKAMADATAVRPITPYLYHHVAEALSVVGGEEECLELIREYWGVIPGDIADQHASNTQRSRARILNEHKRRVGSNEDQGSTRSLREMNESHEASGPLREIINQQDSLYKYINWEDPLRTLGAYFTALTALIVTHYYPWTQLALKYGAISLGVVSVTEFANRQFTSQTLLSRLRPTEYRTIPESTLNATLKDVHDFVQYAIVKLQKVALGQELDRTFAAFLVITSIYFLSGILSPFGFIILGLTSLFVAPLVTSARGREVARDARVQAEKLGTAAADNSNALASGGKAKLAEGSARVRESAAGVQQRVGGVTQATSQTAADLTGQVRETVSHTAEDVRKLPEMGSNALSSTLAGDDVAENGSEHYTHEASPLGDRRPAPDIDFTTRYPEVGQGEDERFGSVPGTVSKVQVSEETA
;
A
#
# COMPACT_ATOMS: atom_id res chain seq x y z
N MET A 1 -7.75 -11.27 -6.64
CA MET A 1 -6.64 -11.39 -5.67
C MET A 1 -7.05 -10.58 -4.45
N ALA A 2 -6.87 -11.11 -3.24
CA ALA A 2 -7.27 -10.43 -2.01
C ALA A 2 -6.33 -9.25 -1.68
N ASP A 3 -6.84 -8.28 -0.92
CA ASP A 3 -6.04 -7.18 -0.37
C ASP A 3 -4.95 -7.69 0.58
N PRO A 4 -3.83 -6.95 0.74
CA PRO A 4 -2.81 -7.31 1.72
C PRO A 4 -3.39 -7.30 3.15
N PRO A 5 -2.94 -8.20 4.03
CA PRO A 5 -3.46 -8.29 5.39
C PRO A 5 -3.04 -7.08 6.24
N VAL A 6 -3.81 -6.78 7.29
CA VAL A 6 -3.46 -5.78 8.32
C VAL A 6 -2.14 -6.20 9.00
N PRO A 7 -1.16 -5.28 9.17
CA PRO A 7 0.08 -5.56 9.89
C PRO A 7 -0.16 -6.10 11.31
N GLU A 8 0.69 -7.02 11.80
CA GLU A 8 0.49 -7.67 13.11
C GLU A 8 0.51 -6.69 14.28
N ASP A 9 1.36 -5.66 14.24
CA ASP A 9 1.46 -4.59 15.23
C ASP A 9 0.25 -3.64 15.23
N GLN A 10 -0.58 -3.70 14.20
CA GLN A 10 -1.85 -2.96 14.07
C GLN A 10 -3.08 -3.80 14.40
N LYS A 11 -2.90 -5.10 14.73
CA LYS A 11 -4.02 -5.95 15.12
C LYS A 11 -4.34 -5.73 16.59
N VAL A 12 -5.62 -5.53 16.88
CA VAL A 12 -6.10 -5.35 18.24
C VAL A 12 -6.66 -6.67 18.74
N ASP A 13 -5.87 -7.37 19.55
CA ASP A 13 -6.27 -8.66 20.13
C ASP A 13 -7.25 -8.51 21.31
N LYS A 14 -7.21 -7.35 21.99
CA LYS A 14 -8.04 -7.07 23.16
C LYS A 14 -8.40 -5.59 23.27
N VAL A 15 -9.70 -5.32 23.40
CA VAL A 15 -10.23 -3.98 23.70
C VAL A 15 -10.52 -3.90 25.18
N TYR A 16 -9.81 -3.02 25.88
CA TYR A 16 -10.05 -2.72 27.30
C TYR A 16 -11.07 -1.58 27.43
N ALA A 17 -11.70 -1.47 28.59
CA ALA A 17 -12.66 -0.40 28.84
C ALA A 17 -11.95 0.98 28.94
N THR A 18 -12.58 1.99 28.36
CA THR A 18 -12.22 3.40 28.53
C THR A 18 -12.90 3.97 29.77
N ILE A 19 -12.15 4.65 30.63
CA ILE A 19 -12.69 5.47 31.72
C ILE A 19 -12.97 6.86 31.17
N PHE A 20 -14.24 7.15 30.88
CA PHE A 20 -14.63 8.45 30.35
C PHE A 20 -14.68 9.50 31.46
N ASN A 21 -13.92 10.60 31.30
CA ASN A 21 -13.96 11.75 32.20
C ASN A 21 -14.78 12.90 31.56
N PRO A 22 -16.05 13.11 31.98
CA PRO A 22 -16.93 14.12 31.37
C PRO A 22 -16.49 15.55 31.64
N VAL A 23 -15.76 15.80 32.74
CA VAL A 23 -15.28 17.14 33.08
C VAL A 23 -14.19 17.56 32.09
N PHE A 24 -13.23 16.68 31.82
CA PHE A 24 -12.18 16.95 30.84
C PHE A 24 -12.73 17.01 29.41
N ALA A 25 -13.68 16.14 29.05
CA ALA A 25 -14.36 16.23 27.77
C ALA A 25 -15.06 17.58 27.57
N GLN A 26 -15.75 18.09 28.61
CA GLN A 26 -16.41 19.40 28.54
C GLN A 26 -15.40 20.55 28.46
N LYS A 27 -14.28 20.48 29.18
CA LYS A 27 -13.20 21.48 29.08
C LYS A 27 -12.61 21.52 27.68
N ALA A 28 -12.31 20.34 27.11
CA ALA A 28 -11.88 20.24 25.73
C ALA A 28 -12.90 20.88 24.79
N GLU A 29 -14.20 20.58 24.93
CA GLU A 29 -15.24 21.15 24.06
C GLU A 29 -15.38 22.66 24.17
N ASN A 30 -15.23 23.23 25.37
CA ASN A 30 -15.23 24.67 25.56
C ASN A 30 -14.03 25.38 24.89
N LEU A 31 -12.93 24.66 24.66
CA LEU A 31 -11.72 25.14 24.00
C LEU A 31 -11.72 24.86 22.48
N ARG A 32 -12.85 24.42 21.91
CA ARG A 32 -12.91 24.16 20.46
C ARG A 32 -12.69 25.47 19.68
N PRO A 33 -11.67 25.55 18.81
CA PRO A 33 -11.45 26.77 18.04
C PRO A 33 -12.54 26.93 16.99
N ALA A 34 -12.89 28.18 16.68
CA ALA A 34 -13.57 28.50 15.44
C ALA A 34 -12.54 28.47 14.30
N LEU A 35 -12.87 27.80 13.19
CA LEU A 35 -11.97 27.76 12.04
C LEU A 35 -12.07 29.08 11.26
N HIS A 36 -10.92 29.67 10.97
CA HIS A 36 -10.78 30.79 10.07
C HIS A 36 -10.81 30.30 8.63
N THR A 37 -11.49 31.04 7.76
CA THR A 37 -11.59 30.67 6.34
C THR A 37 -11.14 31.80 5.42
N TRP A 38 -10.51 31.44 4.30
CA TRP A 38 -10.14 32.38 3.24
C TRP A 38 -10.26 31.72 1.86
N ASP A 39 -10.48 32.54 0.84
CA ASP A 39 -10.62 32.07 -0.53
C ASP A 39 -9.26 32.01 -1.22
N VAL A 40 -8.96 30.87 -1.85
CA VAL A 40 -7.78 30.65 -2.69
C VAL A 40 -8.22 30.27 -4.09
N LYS A 41 -7.68 30.98 -5.09
CA LYS A 41 -7.97 30.73 -6.51
C LYS A 41 -6.81 29.96 -7.15
N PRO A 42 -7.07 29.14 -8.17
CA PRO A 42 -5.99 28.56 -8.96
C PRO A 42 -5.21 29.67 -9.67
N GLU A 43 -3.90 29.46 -9.86
CA GLU A 43 -3.02 30.41 -10.52
C GLU A 43 -2.98 30.17 -12.04
N GLU A 44 -2.95 28.90 -12.45
CA GLU A 44 -2.86 28.52 -13.86
C GLU A 44 -3.36 27.10 -14.15
N VAL A 45 -3.56 26.82 -15.43
CA VAL A 45 -3.78 25.47 -15.94
C VAL A 45 -2.46 24.91 -16.45
N ILE A 46 -2.10 23.72 -15.98
CA ILE A 46 -0.81 23.08 -16.28
C ILE A 46 -0.97 21.68 -16.87
N THR A 47 0.16 21.16 -17.34
CA THR A 47 0.44 19.74 -17.53
C THR A 47 1.83 19.44 -16.97
N PHE A 48 2.13 18.18 -16.66
CA PHE A 48 3.48 17.80 -16.24
C PHE A 48 4.29 17.24 -17.40
N GLY A 49 5.53 17.71 -17.54
CA GLY A 49 6.52 17.13 -18.45
C GLY A 49 7.75 16.61 -17.70
N PRO A 50 8.56 15.73 -18.31
CA PRO A 50 9.71 15.12 -17.65
C PRO A 50 10.79 16.15 -17.30
N ASP A 51 11.40 15.97 -16.12
CA ASP A 51 12.54 16.74 -15.64
C ASP A 51 13.38 15.91 -14.64
N GLU A 52 14.44 15.28 -15.12
CA GLU A 52 15.32 14.42 -14.30
C GLU A 52 15.96 15.14 -13.10
N ALA A 53 16.11 16.46 -13.16
CA ALA A 53 16.68 17.24 -12.07
C ALA A 53 15.65 17.50 -10.95
N ALA A 54 14.36 17.49 -11.27
CA ALA A 54 13.28 17.63 -10.29
C ALA A 54 13.19 16.40 -9.37
N TYR A 55 12.66 16.60 -8.17
CA TYR A 55 12.48 15.53 -7.18
C TYR A 55 11.53 14.45 -7.69
N PHE A 56 10.33 14.85 -8.15
CA PHE A 56 9.34 13.96 -8.76
C PHE A 56 9.64 13.65 -10.23
N LYS A 57 10.84 13.94 -10.74
CA LYS A 57 11.19 13.69 -12.15
C LYS A 57 10.27 14.33 -13.20
N VAL A 58 9.45 15.29 -12.77
CA VAL A 58 8.51 16.05 -13.58
C VAL A 58 8.50 17.50 -13.14
N ARG A 59 8.12 18.39 -14.05
CA ARG A 59 7.91 19.81 -13.81
C ARG A 59 6.58 20.27 -14.39
N PRO A 60 5.90 21.26 -13.77
CA PRO A 60 4.74 21.89 -14.36
C PRO A 60 5.12 22.62 -15.64
N ILE A 61 4.23 22.56 -16.62
CA ILE A 61 4.29 23.25 -17.91
C ILE A 61 2.96 23.97 -18.09
N HIS A 62 3.04 25.30 -18.13
CA HIS A 62 1.91 26.18 -18.41
C HIS A 62 1.16 25.75 -19.67
N ARG A 63 -0.18 25.77 -19.62
CA ARG A 63 -1.05 25.46 -20.77
C ARG A 63 -1.98 26.60 -21.15
N MET A 64 -2.59 27.26 -20.18
CA MET A 64 -3.47 28.41 -20.38
C MET A 64 -3.70 29.15 -19.06
N SER A 65 -4.14 30.41 -19.14
CA SER A 65 -4.57 31.17 -17.96
C SER A 65 -5.95 30.73 -17.46
N ILE A 66 -6.31 31.16 -16.24
CA ILE A 66 -7.64 30.90 -15.67
C ILE A 66 -8.75 31.67 -16.42
N GLU A 67 -8.44 32.84 -16.97
CA GLU A 67 -9.35 33.58 -17.83
C GLU A 67 -9.61 32.86 -19.16
N GLU A 68 -8.58 32.25 -19.75
CA GLU A 68 -8.72 31.43 -20.95
C GLU A 68 -9.54 30.16 -20.67
N LEU A 69 -9.29 29.51 -19.53
CA LEU A 69 -10.08 28.37 -19.05
C LEU A 69 -11.58 28.71 -19.00
N ALA A 70 -11.93 29.88 -18.47
CA ALA A 70 -13.31 30.33 -18.32
C ALA A 70 -14.06 30.53 -19.64
N ASN A 71 -13.31 30.79 -20.71
CA ASN A 71 -13.87 30.99 -22.04
C ASN A 71 -13.95 29.70 -22.87
N ARG A 72 -13.25 28.64 -22.47
CA ARG A 72 -13.22 27.36 -23.18
C ARG A 72 -14.37 26.44 -22.79
N ALA A 73 -14.93 25.76 -23.80
CA ALA A 73 -15.93 24.71 -23.61
C ALA A 73 -15.30 23.31 -23.69
N TRP A 74 -15.69 22.44 -22.75
CA TRP A 74 -15.14 21.11 -22.52
C TRP A 74 -16.20 20.03 -22.75
N GLY A 75 -15.86 18.99 -23.49
CA GLY A 75 -16.73 17.83 -23.75
C GLY A 75 -16.19 16.54 -23.15
N LYS A 76 -16.95 15.46 -23.32
CA LYS A 76 -16.58 14.09 -22.93
C LYS A 76 -15.14 13.74 -23.28
N GLY A 77 -14.40 13.24 -22.29
CA GLY A 77 -13.03 12.75 -22.41
C GLY A 77 -11.95 13.84 -22.38
N GLU A 78 -12.32 15.12 -22.36
CA GLU A 78 -11.37 16.20 -22.12
C GLU A 78 -11.07 16.33 -20.61
N GLU A 79 -9.90 16.88 -20.29
CA GLU A 79 -9.45 17.13 -18.92
C GLU A 79 -8.46 18.29 -18.84
N PHE A 80 -8.25 18.79 -17.63
CA PHE A 80 -7.22 19.78 -17.32
C PHE A 80 -6.75 19.64 -15.86
N ILE A 81 -5.57 20.20 -15.56
CA ILE A 81 -5.01 20.24 -14.21
C ILE A 81 -4.84 21.70 -13.81
N LEU A 82 -5.36 22.06 -12.64
CA LEU A 82 -5.16 23.36 -12.03
C LEU A 82 -4.01 23.29 -11.03
N ASP A 83 -3.17 24.31 -11.03
CA ASP A 83 -2.18 24.57 -9.98
C ASP A 83 -2.66 25.74 -9.11
N PHE A 84 -2.73 25.54 -7.80
CA PHE A 84 -3.08 26.57 -6.81
C PHE A 84 -1.85 27.30 -6.21
N GLY A 85 -0.65 27.02 -6.72
CA GLY A 85 0.61 27.64 -6.29
C GLY A 85 1.15 27.12 -4.95
N SER A 86 0.27 26.70 -4.03
CA SER A 86 0.61 26.19 -2.70
C SER A 86 -0.35 25.10 -2.22
N HIS A 87 0.03 24.41 -1.13
CA HIS A 87 -0.83 23.40 -0.50
C HIS A 87 -1.97 24.06 0.28
N ASN A 88 -3.19 23.57 0.06
CA ASN A 88 -4.45 24.08 0.61
C ASN A 88 -5.24 22.97 1.31
N VAL A 89 -5.97 23.33 2.36
CA VAL A 89 -6.91 22.44 3.07
C VAL A 89 -8.27 23.12 3.13
N GLY A 90 -9.28 22.57 2.44
CA GLY A 90 -10.56 23.25 2.33
C GLY A 90 -11.58 22.60 1.41
N TYR A 91 -12.57 23.41 1.01
CA TYR A 91 -13.70 22.99 0.19
C TYR A 91 -13.67 23.69 -1.16
N VAL A 92 -13.70 22.92 -2.25
CA VAL A 92 -13.73 23.48 -3.61
C VAL A 92 -15.14 23.78 -4.06
N SER A 93 -15.30 24.91 -4.73
CA SER A 93 -16.51 25.27 -5.45
C SER A 93 -16.19 25.94 -6.78
N PHE A 94 -17.12 25.83 -7.72
CA PHE A 94 -17.00 26.42 -9.05
C PHE A 94 -18.38 26.63 -9.68
N HIS A 95 -18.47 27.54 -10.63
CA HIS A 95 -19.63 27.72 -11.48
C HIS A 95 -19.47 26.88 -12.75
N LEU A 96 -20.48 26.06 -13.04
CA LEU A 96 -20.55 25.24 -14.24
C LEU A 96 -21.59 25.82 -15.20
N GLY A 97 -21.15 26.35 -16.33
CA GLY A 97 -21.99 26.76 -17.45
C GLY A 97 -22.05 25.69 -18.54
N ALA A 98 -22.88 25.94 -19.57
CA ALA A 98 -22.97 25.06 -20.73
C ALA A 98 -23.08 25.84 -22.04
N GLU A 99 -22.63 25.21 -23.12
CA GLU A 99 -22.70 25.71 -24.50
C GLU A 99 -23.17 24.56 -25.41
N GLY A 100 -24.22 24.79 -26.19
CA GLY A 100 -24.78 23.76 -27.07
C GLY A 100 -26.26 24.02 -27.39
N LEU A 101 -26.84 23.15 -28.20
CA LEU A 101 -28.24 23.28 -28.64
C LEU A 101 -29.22 22.87 -27.54
N ASN A 102 -28.96 21.73 -26.89
CA ASN A 102 -29.80 21.18 -25.83
C ASN A 102 -28.90 20.50 -24.79
N ILE A 103 -29.12 20.80 -23.51
CA ILE A 103 -28.53 20.06 -22.39
C ILE A 103 -29.48 18.89 -22.11
N ASP A 104 -29.22 17.75 -22.73
CA ASP A 104 -30.11 16.58 -22.75
C ASP A 104 -29.64 15.42 -21.86
N ALA A 105 -28.59 15.62 -21.08
CA ALA A 105 -28.09 14.67 -20.09
C ALA A 105 -27.27 15.39 -19.00
N PRO A 106 -27.12 14.81 -17.79
CA PRO A 106 -26.23 15.33 -16.76
C PRO A 106 -24.76 15.38 -17.21
N ALA A 107 -23.99 16.32 -16.66
CA ALA A 107 -22.54 16.35 -16.81
C ALA A 107 -21.90 15.50 -15.70
N ARG A 108 -21.13 14.46 -16.08
CA ARG A 108 -20.41 13.62 -15.11
C ARG A 108 -18.96 14.05 -15.05
N LEU A 109 -18.50 14.41 -13.85
CA LEU A 109 -17.14 14.87 -13.58
C LEU A 109 -16.44 13.91 -12.63
N ARG A 110 -15.13 13.72 -12.85
CA ARG A 110 -14.22 13.20 -11.84
C ARG A 110 -13.24 14.30 -11.46
N LEU A 111 -13.10 14.53 -10.16
CA LEU A 111 -12.20 15.52 -9.57
C LEU A 111 -11.16 14.77 -8.76
N THR A 112 -9.88 14.94 -9.07
CA THR A 112 -8.78 14.33 -8.30
C THR A 112 -7.92 15.43 -7.70
N PHE A 113 -7.80 15.43 -6.37
CA PHE A 113 -7.12 16.45 -5.58
C PHE A 113 -5.73 15.94 -5.18
N GLY A 114 -4.67 16.48 -5.79
CA GLY A 114 -3.31 16.01 -5.59
C GLY A 114 -2.46 16.89 -4.68
N GLU A 115 -1.78 16.28 -3.71
CA GLU A 115 -0.70 16.94 -2.95
C GLU A 115 0.58 16.99 -3.77
N ILE A 116 0.82 15.94 -4.58
CA ILE A 116 2.00 15.79 -5.43
C ILE A 116 1.61 15.63 -6.91
N PRO A 117 2.54 15.84 -7.87
CA PRO A 117 2.26 15.68 -9.29
C PRO A 117 1.65 14.31 -9.64
N TYR A 118 2.17 13.23 -9.04
CA TYR A 118 1.72 11.88 -9.36
C TYR A 118 0.26 11.59 -8.99
N ASP A 119 -0.28 12.28 -7.96
CA ASP A 119 -1.70 12.14 -7.60
C ASP A 119 -2.63 12.56 -8.75
N VAL A 120 -2.18 13.47 -9.62
CA VAL A 120 -2.98 14.01 -10.74
C VAL A 120 -2.49 13.57 -12.13
N THR A 121 -1.39 12.82 -12.21
CA THR A 121 -0.90 12.26 -13.48
C THR A 121 -1.04 10.75 -13.59
N GLU A 122 -1.13 10.05 -12.47
CA GLU A 122 -1.31 8.59 -12.44
C GLU A 122 -2.79 8.21 -12.24
N GLU A 123 -3.13 6.98 -12.64
CA GLU A 123 -4.44 6.41 -12.34
C GLU A 123 -4.41 5.79 -10.94
N LEU A 124 -5.14 6.40 -10.01
CA LEU A 124 -5.19 5.96 -8.60
C LEU A 124 -5.98 4.66 -8.41
N HIS A 125 -6.74 4.22 -9.41
CA HIS A 125 -7.60 3.04 -9.34
C HIS A 125 -7.25 2.02 -10.42
N PRO A 126 -7.18 0.70 -10.09
CA PRO A 126 -7.35 0.12 -8.76
C PRO A 126 -6.10 0.28 -7.88
N CYS A 127 -6.26 0.76 -6.65
CA CYS A 127 -5.21 0.77 -5.63
C CYS A 127 -5.29 -0.50 -4.77
N ARG A 128 -4.15 -1.14 -4.50
CA ARG A 128 -4.04 -2.27 -3.56
C ARG A 128 -3.30 -1.80 -2.31
N SER A 129 -4.03 -1.68 -1.21
CA SER A 129 -3.49 -1.22 0.05
C SER A 129 -4.24 -1.88 1.21
N TRP A 130 -3.56 -2.04 2.35
CA TRP A 130 -4.21 -2.43 3.61
C TRP A 130 -4.91 -1.22 4.25
N ILE A 131 -4.46 0.01 3.93
CA ILE A 131 -5.15 1.25 4.26
C ILE A 131 -6.35 1.39 3.32
N SER A 132 -7.49 1.81 3.87
CA SER A 132 -8.70 2.01 3.08
C SER A 132 -8.46 2.96 1.90
N THR A 133 -8.82 2.52 0.70
CA THR A 133 -8.76 3.32 -0.53
C THR A 133 -9.73 4.49 -0.54
N SER A 134 -10.65 4.59 0.44
CA SER A 134 -11.53 5.75 0.61
C SER A 134 -10.79 7.05 0.98
N TRP A 135 -9.51 6.95 1.39
CA TRP A 135 -8.61 8.09 1.57
C TRP A 135 -8.05 8.64 0.27
N LEU A 136 -8.21 7.93 -0.85
CA LEU A 136 -7.83 8.48 -2.15
C LEU A 136 -8.64 9.77 -2.38
N PRO A 137 -7.96 10.85 -2.82
CA PRO A 137 -8.54 12.17 -2.81
C PRO A 137 -9.31 12.43 -4.12
N ASP A 138 -10.26 11.55 -4.48
CA ASP A 138 -11.10 11.71 -5.67
C ASP A 138 -12.59 11.79 -5.35
N GLU A 139 -13.31 12.53 -6.21
CA GLU A 139 -14.76 12.69 -6.21
C GLU A 139 -15.31 12.36 -7.60
N VAL A 140 -16.45 11.69 -7.65
CA VAL A 140 -17.21 11.49 -8.89
C VAL A 140 -18.61 12.05 -8.70
N ILE A 141 -18.93 13.12 -9.43
CA ILE A 141 -20.19 13.85 -9.30
C ILE A 141 -20.97 13.85 -10.62
N ASN A 142 -22.30 13.88 -10.52
CA ASN A 142 -23.20 14.13 -11.64
C ASN A 142 -23.90 15.46 -11.39
N VAL A 143 -23.86 16.36 -12.37
CA VAL A 143 -24.52 17.67 -12.31
C VAL A 143 -25.69 17.67 -13.29
N ASP A 144 -26.90 17.61 -12.77
CA ASP A 144 -28.12 17.46 -13.57
C ASP A 144 -28.53 18.77 -14.28
N TRP A 145 -28.31 19.91 -13.63
CA TRP A 145 -28.78 21.21 -14.11
C TRP A 145 -27.61 22.17 -14.30
N VAL A 146 -27.52 22.78 -15.49
CA VAL A 146 -26.54 23.83 -15.82
C VAL A 146 -27.23 24.98 -16.55
N PRO A 147 -26.86 26.25 -16.30
CA PRO A 147 -25.76 26.68 -15.44
C PRO A 147 -26.08 26.53 -13.94
N THR A 148 -25.08 26.18 -13.12
CA THR A 148 -25.24 26.06 -11.66
C THR A 148 -23.92 26.28 -10.92
N ASN A 149 -24.01 26.59 -9.63
CA ASN A 149 -22.86 26.55 -8.73
C ASN A 149 -22.73 25.14 -8.14
N VAL A 150 -21.53 24.57 -8.23
CA VAL A 150 -21.18 23.28 -7.67
C VAL A 150 -20.29 23.52 -6.45
N ALA A 151 -20.63 22.91 -5.32
CA ALA A 151 -19.83 22.92 -4.11
C ALA A 151 -19.52 21.49 -3.70
N ILE A 152 -18.24 21.17 -3.49
CA ILE A 152 -17.80 19.86 -3.02
C ILE A 152 -17.94 19.83 -1.49
N PRO A 153 -18.76 18.93 -0.93
CA PRO A 153 -19.08 18.93 0.49
C PRO A 153 -17.96 18.33 1.35
N ARG A 154 -17.05 17.54 0.76
CA ARG A 154 -15.90 16.96 1.46
C ARG A 154 -14.76 17.96 1.50
N ARG A 155 -14.08 18.04 2.64
CA ARG A 155 -12.81 18.78 2.78
C ARG A 155 -11.70 17.99 2.10
N HIS A 156 -10.87 18.65 1.31
CA HIS A 156 -9.69 18.05 0.66
C HIS A 156 -8.42 18.80 1.08
N ALA A 157 -7.29 18.11 1.00
CA ALA A 157 -5.95 18.69 1.14
C ALA A 157 -5.16 18.44 -0.15
N PHE A 158 -4.71 19.51 -0.80
CA PHE A 158 -4.16 19.44 -2.16
C PHE A 158 -3.44 20.73 -2.57
N ARG A 159 -2.59 20.63 -3.59
CA ARG A 159 -2.13 21.77 -4.41
C ARG A 159 -2.72 21.72 -5.81
N TYR A 160 -2.84 20.52 -6.37
CA TYR A 160 -3.28 20.30 -7.74
C TYR A 160 -4.72 19.79 -7.77
N LEU A 161 -5.48 20.18 -8.79
CA LEU A 161 -6.82 19.63 -9.06
C LEU A 161 -6.92 19.18 -10.52
N ARG A 162 -7.00 17.87 -10.75
CA ARG A 162 -7.35 17.30 -12.05
C ARG A 162 -8.86 17.28 -12.19
N VAL A 163 -9.37 17.90 -13.26
CA VAL A 163 -10.79 17.89 -13.61
C VAL A 163 -10.95 17.07 -14.88
N GLN A 164 -11.67 15.95 -14.79
CA GLN A 164 -11.94 15.06 -15.91
C GLN A 164 -13.42 15.09 -16.26
N ILE A 165 -13.74 15.42 -17.51
CA ILE A 165 -15.11 15.41 -18.02
C ILE A 165 -15.42 13.98 -18.44
N SER A 166 -15.88 13.18 -17.48
CA SER A 166 -16.15 11.75 -17.68
C SER A 166 -17.24 11.51 -18.71
N ASP A 167 -18.32 12.31 -18.66
CA ASP A 167 -19.37 12.25 -19.68
C ASP A 167 -20.13 13.56 -19.84
N THR A 168 -20.44 13.87 -21.10
CA THR A 168 -21.46 14.82 -21.55
C THR A 168 -22.08 14.23 -22.83
N SER A 169 -23.30 14.60 -23.18
CA SER A 169 -23.82 14.20 -24.49
C SER A 169 -23.07 14.93 -25.61
N PRO A 170 -23.09 14.43 -26.85
CA PRO A 170 -22.53 15.17 -27.99
C PRO A 170 -23.25 16.49 -28.33
N LYS A 171 -24.39 16.80 -27.71
CA LYS A 171 -25.19 18.01 -28.03
C LYS A 171 -24.76 19.26 -27.29
N TYR A 172 -23.96 19.12 -26.24
CA TYR A 172 -23.48 20.25 -25.43
C TYR A 172 -22.09 20.00 -24.85
N LYS A 173 -21.46 21.09 -24.44
CA LYS A 173 -20.21 21.16 -23.69
C LYS A 173 -20.41 21.99 -22.43
N ILE A 174 -19.50 21.86 -21.47
CA ILE A 174 -19.52 22.58 -20.20
C ILE A 174 -18.39 23.61 -20.11
N LYS A 175 -18.60 24.67 -19.33
CA LYS A 175 -17.63 25.74 -19.09
C LYS A 175 -17.44 25.92 -17.59
N PHE A 176 -16.19 26.09 -17.15
CA PHE A 176 -15.86 26.27 -15.74
C PHE A 176 -15.51 27.72 -15.47
N SER A 177 -16.05 28.33 -14.41
CA SER A 177 -15.67 29.68 -13.98
C SER A 177 -15.80 29.80 -12.47
N GLY A 178 -15.22 30.86 -11.88
CA GLY A 178 -15.31 31.09 -10.43
C GLY A 178 -14.79 29.92 -9.58
N ILE A 179 -13.75 29.23 -10.05
CA ILE A 179 -13.13 28.13 -9.32
C ILE A 179 -12.41 28.71 -8.10
N VAL A 180 -12.77 28.25 -6.91
CA VAL A 180 -12.23 28.73 -5.64
C VAL A 180 -12.23 27.61 -4.61
N THR A 181 -11.19 27.61 -3.78
CA THR A 181 -11.08 26.80 -2.58
C THR A 181 -11.32 27.69 -1.38
N ARG A 182 -12.35 27.39 -0.58
CA ARG A 182 -12.47 27.97 0.76
C ARG A 182 -11.57 27.17 1.68
N SER A 183 -10.36 27.67 1.91
CA SER A 183 -9.37 27.06 2.82
C SER A 183 -9.74 27.35 4.27
N GLU A 184 -9.38 26.45 5.19
CA GLU A 184 -9.67 26.56 6.63
C GLU A 184 -8.52 26.12 7.55
N SER A 185 -8.42 26.75 8.71
CA SER A 185 -7.48 26.41 9.79
C SER A 185 -7.91 27.04 11.12
N ALA A 186 -7.41 26.53 12.25
CA ALA A 186 -7.53 27.19 13.56
C ALA A 186 -6.80 28.55 13.60
N VAL A 187 -5.85 28.77 12.69
CA VAL A 187 -5.05 30.01 12.63
C VAL A 187 -5.25 30.67 11.25
N PRO A 188 -5.49 31.99 11.17
CA PRO A 188 -5.70 32.67 9.90
C PRO A 188 -4.43 32.69 9.04
N SER A 189 -4.59 32.78 7.71
CA SER A 189 -3.46 32.82 6.76
C SER A 189 -2.49 33.98 6.99
N GLY A 190 -2.98 35.11 7.48
CA GLY A 190 -2.20 36.32 7.78
C GLY A 190 -1.74 36.44 9.23
N HIS A 191 -1.76 35.36 10.02
CA HIS A 191 -1.28 35.41 11.41
C HIS A 191 0.19 35.86 11.45
N PRO A 192 0.54 36.89 12.25
CA PRO A 192 1.91 37.34 12.35
C PRO A 192 2.76 36.26 13.01
N VAL A 193 3.91 35.96 12.41
CA VAL A 193 4.91 35.05 12.96
C VAL A 193 6.24 35.80 12.99
N GLU A 194 6.97 35.65 14.10
CA GLU A 194 8.31 36.23 14.21
C GLU A 194 9.23 35.64 13.12
N PRO A 195 10.08 36.47 12.49
CA PRO A 195 10.99 35.97 11.47
C PRO A 195 11.89 34.86 12.01
N CYS A 196 11.99 33.76 11.25
CA CYS A 196 12.91 32.67 11.55
C CYS A 196 14.33 33.22 11.78
N PHE A 197 14.93 32.84 12.91
CA PHE A 197 16.34 33.11 13.15
C PHE A 197 17.18 32.32 12.14
N VAL A 198 17.94 33.03 11.32
CA VAL A 198 18.87 32.44 10.36
C VAL A 198 20.29 32.74 10.85
N PRO A 199 21.08 31.71 11.22
CA PRO A 199 22.49 31.89 11.59
C PRO A 199 23.29 32.60 10.50
N GLU A 200 24.40 33.23 10.87
CA GLU A 200 25.33 33.80 9.88
C GLU A 200 25.86 32.70 8.94
N THR A 201 25.43 32.75 7.68
CA THR A 201 25.79 31.79 6.63
C THR A 201 25.76 32.49 5.27
N ASN A 202 26.08 31.79 4.19
CA ASN A 202 25.98 32.35 2.84
C ASN A 202 24.50 32.60 2.45
N ASP A 203 24.29 33.48 1.48
CA ASP A 203 22.95 33.91 1.06
C ASP A 203 22.05 32.75 0.59
N ASP A 204 22.63 31.71 -0.02
CA ASP A 204 21.86 30.58 -0.55
C ASP A 204 21.35 29.68 0.58
N ASP A 205 22.19 29.37 1.56
CA ASP A 205 21.80 28.64 2.77
C ASP A 205 20.76 29.43 3.58
N ALA A 206 20.94 30.75 3.69
CA ALA A 206 20.00 31.62 4.39
C ALA A 206 18.61 31.64 3.72
N LYS A 207 18.56 31.65 2.38
CA LYS A 207 17.31 31.53 1.63
C LYS A 207 16.67 30.16 1.79
N LEU A 208 17.48 29.09 1.76
CA LEU A 208 17.01 27.73 1.95
C LEU A 208 16.36 27.54 3.33
N LEU A 209 16.99 28.02 4.40
CA LEU A 209 16.46 27.93 5.76
C LEU A 209 15.14 28.69 5.91
N ARG A 210 15.04 29.92 5.38
CA ARG A 210 13.77 30.68 5.36
C ARG A 210 12.67 29.94 4.60
N ARG A 211 13.01 29.22 3.53
CA ARG A 211 12.06 28.43 2.75
C ARG A 211 11.57 27.21 3.55
N ILE A 212 12.50 26.48 4.19
CA ILE A 212 12.17 25.34 5.05
C ILE A 212 11.23 25.78 6.17
N ASP A 213 11.51 26.93 6.78
CA ASP A 213 10.66 27.52 7.81
C ASP A 213 9.26 27.87 7.28
N ALA A 214 9.16 28.58 6.15
CA ALA A 214 7.86 28.91 5.55
C ALA A 214 7.02 27.67 5.20
N VAL A 215 7.65 26.61 4.68
CA VAL A 215 6.98 25.32 4.42
C VAL A 215 6.53 24.68 5.73
N SER A 216 7.36 24.70 6.77
CA SER A 216 7.03 24.17 8.10
C SER A 216 5.81 24.89 8.71
N GLN A 217 5.77 26.22 8.62
CA GLN A 217 4.62 27.02 9.07
C GLN A 217 3.34 26.68 8.28
N ASN A 218 3.41 26.53 6.96
CA ASN A 218 2.25 26.15 6.17
C ASN A 218 1.76 24.73 6.49
N THR A 219 2.70 23.81 6.74
CA THR A 219 2.41 22.43 7.15
C THR A 219 1.67 22.43 8.48
N LEU A 220 2.19 23.12 9.49
CA LEU A 220 1.55 23.24 10.80
C LEU A 220 0.15 23.88 10.68
N ARG A 221 0.00 24.99 9.95
CA ARG A 221 -1.32 25.64 9.75
C ARG A 221 -2.33 24.70 9.11
N SER A 222 -1.90 23.90 8.12
CA SER A 222 -2.75 22.93 7.44
C SER A 222 -3.24 21.83 8.39
N CYS A 223 -2.39 21.41 9.33
CA CYS A 223 -2.69 20.43 10.37
C CYS A 223 -3.48 21.00 11.56
N MET A 224 -3.40 22.31 11.83
CA MET A 224 -4.15 22.99 12.88
C MET A 224 -5.62 23.19 12.47
N GLN A 225 -6.47 22.29 12.93
CA GLN A 225 -7.92 22.31 12.70
C GLN A 225 -8.63 22.39 14.05
N THR A 226 -9.76 21.70 14.25
CA THR A 226 -10.38 21.61 15.58
C THR A 226 -9.53 20.84 16.59
N VAL A 227 -8.48 20.17 16.11
CA VAL A 227 -7.34 19.56 16.83
C VAL A 227 -6.08 19.74 15.99
N PHE A 228 -4.91 19.40 16.52
CA PHE A 228 -3.72 19.14 15.72
C PHE A 228 -3.86 17.80 14.99
N GLU A 229 -4.23 17.84 13.71
CA GLU A 229 -4.28 16.65 12.86
C GLU A 229 -2.87 16.19 12.47
N ASP A 230 -2.63 14.90 12.36
CA ASP A 230 -1.38 14.33 11.81
C ASP A 230 -1.16 14.77 10.35
N GLY A 231 -2.22 14.66 9.53
CA GLY A 231 -2.20 15.02 8.13
C GLY A 231 -3.59 15.37 7.62
N PRO A 232 -3.75 16.49 6.89
CA PRO A 232 -5.07 17.01 6.50
C PRO A 232 -5.73 16.23 5.36
N ARG A 233 -4.94 15.48 4.56
CA ARG A 233 -5.48 14.49 3.61
C ARG A 233 -5.92 13.24 4.38
N ARG A 234 -4.99 12.68 5.15
CA ARG A 234 -5.07 11.44 5.92
C ARG A 234 -4.03 11.53 7.06
N ASP A 235 -4.31 11.08 8.28
CA ASP A 235 -5.55 10.43 8.77
C ASP A 235 -6.63 11.42 9.26
N ARG A 236 -6.31 12.71 9.33
CA ARG A 236 -7.16 13.78 9.90
C ARG A 236 -7.48 13.55 11.37
N ARG A 237 -6.49 13.07 12.14
CA ARG A 237 -6.69 12.62 13.52
C ARG A 237 -5.65 13.21 14.46
N LEU A 238 -6.03 13.27 15.73
CA LEU A 238 -5.15 13.69 16.81
C LEU A 238 -4.33 12.49 17.29
N TRP A 239 -3.06 12.44 16.92
CA TRP A 239 -2.07 11.47 17.41
C TRP A 239 -1.14 12.12 18.43
N SER A 240 -0.82 11.45 19.55
CA SER A 240 -0.09 12.10 20.65
C SER A 240 1.39 12.34 20.34
N GLY A 241 2.05 11.45 19.60
CA GLY A 241 3.42 11.67 19.14
C GLY A 241 3.51 12.91 18.24
N ASP A 242 2.60 13.02 17.27
CA ASP A 242 2.47 14.17 16.37
C ASP A 242 2.13 15.45 17.13
N LEU A 243 1.22 15.39 18.11
CA LEU A 243 0.85 16.51 18.98
C LEU A 243 2.08 17.13 19.65
N ARG A 244 3.01 16.33 20.18
CA ARG A 244 4.22 16.85 20.84
C ARG A 244 5.00 17.78 19.91
N LEU A 245 5.32 17.30 18.71
CA LEU A 245 6.14 18.04 17.74
C LEU A 245 5.39 19.26 17.17
N GLN A 246 4.09 19.11 16.93
CA GLN A 246 3.24 20.22 16.49
C GLN A 246 3.11 21.30 17.56
N ALA A 247 2.97 20.93 18.84
CA ALA A 247 2.92 21.88 19.95
C ALA A 247 4.24 22.66 20.09
N LEU A 248 5.40 21.98 20.03
CA LEU A 248 6.71 22.64 20.06
C LEU A 248 6.87 23.64 18.91
N THR A 249 6.46 23.26 17.70
CA THR A 249 6.49 24.16 16.54
C THR A 249 5.51 25.32 16.71
N ASN A 250 4.32 25.07 17.26
CA ASN A 250 3.31 26.08 17.54
C ASN A 250 3.81 27.15 18.51
N TYR A 251 4.49 26.76 19.60
CA TYR A 251 5.02 27.73 20.58
C TYR A 251 6.00 28.74 19.97
N CYS A 252 6.77 28.31 18.97
CA CYS A 252 7.72 29.17 18.26
C CYS A 252 7.11 29.90 17.05
N THR A 253 5.84 29.66 16.73
CA THR A 253 5.18 30.23 15.54
C THR A 253 3.86 30.92 15.88
N PHE A 254 2.75 30.17 15.91
CA PHE A 254 1.41 30.73 16.04
C PHE A 254 0.99 31.01 17.49
N GLY A 255 1.59 30.29 18.45
CA GLY A 255 1.40 30.52 19.88
C GLY A 255 -0.01 30.17 20.40
N ASP A 256 -0.76 29.29 19.72
CA ASP A 256 -2.09 28.89 20.17
C ASP A 256 -2.01 27.86 21.30
N GLY A 257 -1.97 28.35 22.54
CA GLY A 257 -1.96 27.50 23.74
C GLY A 257 -3.30 26.80 24.00
N ASP A 258 -4.42 27.41 23.62
CA ASP A 258 -5.76 26.87 23.88
C ASP A 258 -6.02 25.61 23.05
N LEU A 259 -5.54 25.55 21.80
CA LEU A 259 -5.63 24.34 20.98
C LEU A 259 -4.80 23.19 21.55
N VAL A 260 -3.60 23.48 22.12
CA VAL A 260 -2.79 22.46 22.78
C VAL A 260 -3.51 21.95 24.02
N LYS A 261 -3.99 22.88 24.86
CA LYS A 261 -4.77 22.58 26.07
C LYS A 261 -6.00 21.71 25.75
N ARG A 262 -6.74 22.03 24.68
CA ARG A 262 -7.85 21.21 24.18
C ARG A 262 -7.40 19.78 23.91
N CYS A 263 -6.32 19.60 23.15
CA CYS A 263 -5.81 18.29 22.77
C CYS A 263 -5.36 17.46 24.00
N LEU A 264 -4.72 18.10 24.99
CA LEU A 264 -4.36 17.45 26.25
C LEU A 264 -5.59 16.93 27.00
N TYR A 265 -6.64 17.74 27.13
CA TYR A 265 -7.89 17.29 27.75
C TYR A 265 -8.61 16.20 26.95
N LEU A 266 -8.53 16.21 25.61
CA LEU A 266 -9.11 15.15 24.79
C LEU A 266 -8.50 13.79 25.11
N PHE A 267 -7.17 13.69 25.22
CA PHE A 267 -6.51 12.44 25.67
C PHE A 267 -6.89 12.09 27.11
N ALA A 268 -6.82 13.06 28.03
CA ALA A 268 -7.13 12.85 29.44
C ALA A 268 -8.60 12.49 29.70
N ALA A 269 -9.51 12.77 28.76
CA ALA A 269 -10.92 12.42 28.86
C ALA A 269 -11.22 10.94 28.57
N VAL A 270 -10.30 10.23 27.91
CA VAL A 270 -10.50 8.83 27.47
C VAL A 270 -9.36 7.87 27.83
N PRO A 271 -8.75 7.92 29.04
CA PRO A 271 -7.78 6.92 29.44
C PRO A 271 -8.40 5.52 29.50
N ARG A 272 -7.56 4.52 29.29
CA ARG A 272 -7.90 3.12 29.55
C ARG A 272 -8.01 2.84 31.05
N GLU A 273 -8.69 1.76 31.43
CA GLU A 273 -8.88 1.39 32.83
C GLU A 273 -7.58 1.17 33.64
N ASP A 274 -6.46 0.87 32.98
CA ASP A 274 -5.15 0.75 33.62
C ASP A 274 -4.37 2.08 33.70
N GLY A 275 -4.94 3.16 33.19
CA GLY A 275 -4.36 4.50 33.17
C GLY A 275 -3.56 4.83 31.91
N SER A 276 -3.43 3.91 30.95
CA SER A 276 -2.74 4.17 29.68
C SER A 276 -3.59 5.11 28.80
N LEU A 277 -2.93 5.98 28.04
CA LEU A 277 -3.59 6.83 27.05
C LEU A 277 -3.60 6.19 25.67
N PRO A 278 -4.68 6.38 24.88
CA PRO A 278 -4.68 5.92 23.49
C PRO A 278 -3.65 6.73 22.69
N ALA A 279 -3.05 6.11 21.68
CA ALA A 279 -2.11 6.80 20.79
C ALA A 279 -2.81 7.83 19.90
N CYS A 280 -4.11 7.62 19.62
CA CYS A 280 -4.95 8.45 18.77
C CYS A 280 -6.32 8.69 19.42
N VAL A 281 -6.89 9.88 19.20
CA VAL A 281 -8.25 10.23 19.62
C VAL A 281 -9.09 10.68 18.44
N PHE A 282 -10.35 10.24 18.41
CA PHE A 282 -11.37 10.71 17.49
C PHE A 282 -12.25 11.74 18.20
N GLU A 283 -12.33 12.96 17.67
CA GLU A 283 -13.27 13.98 18.19
C GLU A 283 -14.65 13.95 17.52
N LYS A 284 -14.83 13.18 16.44
CA LYS A 284 -16.06 13.09 15.65
C LYS A 284 -16.46 11.63 15.38
N PRO A 285 -17.76 11.32 15.29
CA PRO A 285 -18.90 12.19 15.62
C PRO A 285 -19.05 12.43 17.13
N THR A 286 -18.41 11.61 17.94
CA THR A 286 -18.33 11.70 19.40
C THR A 286 -16.90 11.43 19.83
N LEU A 287 -16.48 12.00 20.95
CA LEU A 287 -15.16 11.75 21.52
C LEU A 287 -14.98 10.27 21.85
N SER A 288 -13.99 9.62 21.23
CA SER A 288 -13.61 8.24 21.52
C SER A 288 -12.11 8.00 21.39
N ALA A 289 -11.58 7.13 22.24
CA ALA A 289 -10.23 6.59 22.09
C ALA A 289 -10.13 5.72 20.83
N ALA A 290 -8.98 5.76 20.16
CA ALA A 290 -8.61 4.70 19.23
C ALA A 290 -8.32 3.39 19.97
N THR A 291 -8.28 2.30 19.21
CA THR A 291 -7.89 0.98 19.73
C THR A 291 -6.38 0.83 19.87
N ASP A 292 -5.62 1.75 19.30
CA ASP A 292 -4.16 1.73 19.27
C ASP A 292 -3.56 2.35 20.54
N TYR A 293 -2.71 1.58 21.22
CA TYR A 293 -1.96 2.01 22.39
C TYR A 293 -0.48 1.76 22.13
N ILE A 294 0.27 2.85 21.99
CA ILE A 294 1.69 2.82 21.65
C ILE A 294 2.47 3.28 22.89
N ILE A 295 3.42 2.45 23.32
CA ILE A 295 4.11 2.63 24.61
C ILE A 295 4.90 3.94 24.69
N ASP A 296 5.58 4.33 23.60
CA ASP A 296 6.31 5.60 23.53
C ASP A 296 5.38 6.81 23.53
N TYR A 297 4.25 6.73 22.82
CA TYR A 297 3.27 7.82 22.74
C TYR A 297 2.58 8.07 24.09
N ASP A 298 2.31 7.00 24.83
CA ASP A 298 1.72 7.06 26.17
C ASP A 298 2.68 7.77 27.14
N VAL A 299 3.90 7.24 27.30
CA VAL A 299 4.87 7.80 28.26
C VAL A 299 5.31 9.23 27.91
N LEU A 300 5.30 9.61 26.63
CA LEU A 300 5.61 10.98 26.20
C LEU A 300 4.56 12.00 26.63
N PHE A 301 3.34 11.60 27.01
CA PHE A 301 2.30 12.55 27.43
C PHE A 301 2.76 13.48 28.57
N GLY A 302 3.53 12.94 29.53
CA GLY A 302 4.14 13.75 30.59
C GLY A 302 5.06 14.85 30.08
N SER A 303 5.82 14.59 29.00
CA SER A 303 6.66 15.61 28.36
C SER A 303 5.82 16.69 27.66
N ILE A 304 4.72 16.32 27.00
CA ILE A 304 3.82 17.28 26.35
C ILE A 304 3.20 18.24 27.39
N VAL A 305 2.82 17.73 28.56
CA VAL A 305 2.28 18.56 29.65
C VAL A 305 3.34 19.47 30.28
N ASP A 306 4.58 18.98 30.47
CA ASP A 306 5.71 19.80 30.94
C ASP A 306 5.99 20.95 29.95
N ASP A 307 6.14 20.62 28.67
CA ASP A 307 6.40 21.58 27.59
C ASP A 307 5.28 22.62 27.49
N TYR A 308 4.01 22.20 27.65
CA TYR A 308 2.86 23.11 27.70
C TYR A 308 2.91 24.07 28.90
N CYS A 309 3.19 23.54 30.10
CA CYS A 309 3.29 24.36 31.30
C CYS A 309 4.45 25.36 31.20
N GLU A 310 5.56 24.96 30.59
CA GLU A 310 6.71 25.82 30.32
C GLU A 310 6.37 26.93 29.31
N ALA A 311 5.76 26.58 28.19
CA ALA A 311 5.46 27.53 27.12
C ALA A 311 4.36 28.54 27.50
N THR A 312 3.35 28.12 28.27
CA THR A 312 2.16 28.94 28.56
C THR A 312 2.13 29.53 29.97
N GLY A 313 2.87 28.95 30.91
CA GLY A 313 2.76 29.29 32.34
C GLY A 313 1.49 28.77 33.02
N ASP A 314 0.63 28.02 32.33
CA ASP A 314 -0.62 27.49 32.86
C ASP A 314 -0.42 26.23 33.71
N LEU A 315 0.05 26.45 34.94
CA LEU A 315 0.30 25.40 35.92
C LEU A 315 -0.99 24.73 36.42
N ASP A 316 -2.14 25.40 36.35
CA ASP A 316 -3.41 24.83 36.81
C ASP A 316 -3.84 23.64 35.94
N THR A 317 -3.67 23.76 34.62
CA THR A 317 -3.84 22.61 33.72
C THR A 317 -2.87 21.47 34.06
N GLY A 318 -1.61 21.79 34.36
CA GLY A 318 -0.64 20.79 34.82
C GLY A 318 -1.10 20.05 36.08
N ARG A 319 -1.61 20.77 37.09
CA ARG A 319 -2.17 20.18 38.33
C ARG A 319 -3.35 19.27 38.05
N GLU A 320 -4.25 19.68 37.17
CA GLU A 320 -5.42 18.87 36.83
C GLU A 320 -5.06 17.60 36.07
N LEU A 321 -4.07 17.66 35.19
CA LEU A 321 -3.61 16.53 34.39
C LEU A 321 -2.62 15.63 35.13
N TRP A 322 -2.17 16.01 36.33
CA TRP A 322 -1.11 15.32 37.07
C TRP A 322 -1.37 13.82 37.24
N GLN A 323 -2.58 13.41 37.60
CA GLN A 323 -2.92 11.99 37.74
C GLN A 323 -2.92 11.24 36.42
N THR A 324 -3.34 11.90 35.32
CA THR A 324 -3.26 11.34 33.97
C THR A 324 -1.81 11.14 33.54
N VAL A 325 -0.94 12.12 33.84
CA VAL A 325 0.50 12.03 33.58
C VAL A 325 1.11 10.83 34.30
N LEU A 326 0.85 10.65 35.61
CA LEU A 326 1.34 9.48 36.34
C LEU A 326 0.81 8.16 35.76
N GLY A 327 -0.45 8.12 35.33
CA GLY A 327 -1.06 6.97 34.65
C GLY A 327 -0.30 6.56 33.38
N SER A 328 0.01 7.53 32.53
CA SER A 328 0.66 7.33 31.22
C SER A 328 2.06 6.70 31.30
N THR A 329 2.72 6.77 32.47
CA THR A 329 4.05 6.17 32.67
C THR A 329 4.03 4.67 32.94
N LYS A 330 2.90 4.13 33.41
CA LYS A 330 2.82 2.77 33.97
C LYS A 330 3.16 1.71 32.93
N ALA A 331 2.65 1.87 31.71
CA ALA A 331 2.85 0.91 30.63
C ALA A 331 4.33 0.79 30.24
N ALA A 332 5.04 1.92 30.11
CA ALA A 332 6.47 1.93 29.84
C ALA A 332 7.30 1.41 31.02
N LEU A 333 6.95 1.76 32.25
CA LEU A 333 7.64 1.25 33.45
C LEU A 333 7.52 -0.27 33.61
N ALA A 334 6.43 -0.88 33.14
CA ALA A 334 6.26 -2.33 33.14
C ALA A 334 7.23 -3.08 32.20
N HIS A 335 7.91 -2.36 31.30
CA HIS A 335 8.95 -2.92 30.42
C HIS A 335 10.36 -2.84 31.01
N ILE A 336 10.50 -2.27 32.21
CA ILE A 336 11.78 -2.14 32.90
C ILE A 336 12.04 -3.40 33.73
N THR A 337 13.15 -4.08 33.47
CA THR A 337 13.56 -5.27 34.24
C THR A 337 14.05 -4.92 35.65
N GLU A 338 14.33 -5.94 36.47
CA GLU A 338 14.91 -5.75 37.79
C GLU A 338 16.28 -5.04 37.73
N GLU A 339 17.05 -5.30 36.68
CA GLU A 339 18.35 -4.68 36.38
C GLU A 339 18.21 -3.22 35.91
N GLY A 340 16.98 -2.75 35.68
CA GLY A 340 16.72 -1.40 35.19
C GLY A 340 16.93 -1.26 33.70
N ILE A 341 16.85 -2.34 32.91
CA ILE A 341 16.96 -2.29 31.44
C ILE A 341 15.57 -2.31 30.81
N PHE A 342 15.36 -1.57 29.72
CA PHE A 342 14.10 -1.65 28.97
C PHE A 342 14.15 -2.88 28.06
N SER A 343 13.10 -3.70 28.06
CA SER A 343 12.96 -4.84 27.17
C SER A 343 11.67 -4.78 26.38
N CYS A 344 11.76 -4.71 25.05
CA CYS A 344 10.60 -4.82 24.17
C CYS A 344 9.88 -6.17 24.30
N GLY A 345 10.57 -7.22 24.77
CA GLY A 345 10.02 -8.56 24.97
C GLY A 345 9.14 -8.70 26.20
N ALA A 346 9.12 -7.71 27.11
CA ALA A 346 8.32 -7.76 28.33
C ALA A 346 6.80 -7.75 28.05
N SER A 347 6.37 -7.17 26.92
CA SER A 347 4.98 -7.25 26.46
C SER A 347 4.89 -7.17 24.93
N SER A 348 3.77 -7.64 24.38
CA SER A 348 3.44 -7.49 22.95
C SER A 348 2.94 -6.09 22.58
N GLY A 349 2.88 -5.14 23.52
CA GLY A 349 2.47 -3.75 23.24
C GLY A 349 3.32 -3.13 22.13
N TRP A 350 2.72 -2.28 21.31
CA TRP A 350 3.39 -1.66 20.18
C TRP A 350 4.37 -0.58 20.67
N LYS A 351 5.61 -0.63 20.17
CA LYS A 351 6.66 0.40 20.36
C LYS A 351 6.96 0.98 18.98
N PHE A 352 6.74 2.28 18.79
CA PHE A 352 6.85 2.90 17.48
C PHE A 352 8.29 3.33 17.18
N LEU A 353 8.79 4.41 17.79
CA LEU A 353 10.04 5.14 17.49
C LEU A 353 10.18 5.65 16.05
N ASP A 354 10.03 4.77 15.06
CA ASP A 354 10.04 5.06 13.63
C ASP A 354 9.36 3.94 12.83
N TRP A 355 8.98 4.22 11.58
CA TRP A 355 8.42 3.24 10.65
C TRP A 355 9.45 2.24 10.09
N ALA A 356 10.72 2.34 10.50
CA ALA A 356 11.78 1.41 10.11
C ALA A 356 11.51 0.00 10.65
N LYS A 357 11.33 -0.97 9.75
CA LYS A 357 10.91 -2.34 10.09
C LYS A 357 12.02 -3.11 10.81
N GLU A 358 13.25 -2.90 10.38
CA GLU A 358 14.46 -3.54 10.87
C GLU A 358 14.99 -2.93 12.17
N LEU A 359 14.40 -1.82 12.65
CA LEU A 359 14.83 -1.12 13.84
C LEU A 359 14.62 -1.98 15.10
N ASP A 360 15.71 -2.31 15.78
CA ASP A 360 15.66 -2.78 17.15
C ASP A 360 15.41 -1.60 18.08
N ARG A 361 14.45 -1.77 19.01
CA ARG A 361 13.84 -0.66 19.76
C ARG A 361 14.27 -0.61 21.22
N ASP A 362 15.01 -1.59 21.73
CA ASP A 362 15.34 -1.66 23.17
C ASP A 362 16.11 -0.42 23.66
N ALA A 363 17.22 -0.08 23.01
CA ALA A 363 18.07 1.06 23.41
C ALA A 363 17.34 2.40 23.18
N GLY A 364 16.67 2.57 22.04
CA GLY A 364 15.91 3.79 21.75
C GLY A 364 14.79 4.03 22.75
N MET A 365 14.01 2.99 23.07
CA MET A 365 12.95 3.06 24.08
C MET A 365 13.51 3.29 25.48
N HIS A 366 14.66 2.70 25.81
CA HIS A 366 15.32 2.94 27.08
C HIS A 366 15.65 4.42 27.28
N GLY A 367 16.27 5.05 26.27
CA GLY A 367 16.51 6.50 26.26
C GLY A 367 15.22 7.30 26.35
N LEU A 368 14.22 6.98 25.53
CA LEU A 368 12.92 7.68 25.52
C LEU A 368 12.22 7.65 26.88
N VAL A 369 12.21 6.51 27.57
CA VAL A 369 11.61 6.39 28.91
C VAL A 369 12.36 7.25 29.91
N ILE A 370 13.70 7.25 29.90
CA ILE A 370 14.49 8.15 30.78
C ILE A 370 14.14 9.61 30.49
N PHE A 371 14.10 9.99 29.21
CA PHE A 371 13.74 11.33 28.77
C PHE A 371 12.37 11.75 29.32
N ALA A 372 11.35 10.91 29.13
CA ALA A 372 9.99 11.20 29.57
C ALA A 372 9.86 11.26 31.11
N LEU A 373 10.48 10.35 31.85
CA LEU A 373 10.45 10.37 33.32
C LEU A 373 11.17 11.60 33.89
N LYS A 374 12.26 12.06 33.25
CA LYS A 374 12.91 13.33 33.60
C LYS A 374 11.97 14.52 33.39
N ALA A 375 11.19 14.54 32.30
CA ALA A 375 10.17 15.56 32.08
C ALA A 375 9.08 15.54 33.16
N VAL A 376 8.60 14.36 33.57
CA VAL A 376 7.63 14.25 34.67
C VAL A 376 8.20 14.77 35.99
N ASN A 377 9.48 14.53 36.30
CA ASN A 377 10.12 15.10 37.48
C ASN A 377 10.24 16.63 37.41
N ARG A 378 10.53 17.20 36.22
CA ARG A 378 10.54 18.66 36.04
C ARG A 378 9.15 19.25 36.24
N LEU A 379 8.13 18.64 35.63
CA LEU A 379 6.73 19.03 35.84
C LEU A 379 6.38 18.99 37.33
N ALA A 380 6.74 17.92 38.05
CA ALA A 380 6.51 17.83 39.50
C ALA A 380 7.08 19.05 40.24
N GLY A 381 8.33 19.42 39.94
CA GLY A 381 8.96 20.61 40.51
C GLY A 381 8.23 21.93 40.17
N ARG A 382 7.70 22.07 38.94
CA ARG A 382 6.89 23.24 38.54
C ARG A 382 5.53 23.30 39.25
N LEU A 383 4.99 22.14 39.63
CA LEU A 383 3.68 22.00 40.29
C LEU A 383 3.77 21.99 41.83
N ASP A 384 4.97 22.09 42.41
CA ASP A 384 5.26 21.88 43.83
C ASP A 384 4.91 20.47 44.34
N GLU A 385 5.00 19.47 43.46
CA GLU A 385 4.80 18.05 43.75
C GLU A 385 6.14 17.33 43.98
N ALA A 386 6.12 16.21 44.71
CA ALA A 386 7.32 15.38 44.88
C ALA A 386 7.71 14.70 43.57
N ALA A 387 8.97 14.82 43.15
CA ALA A 387 9.50 14.20 41.92
C ALA A 387 9.48 12.65 42.03
N PRO A 388 8.55 11.95 41.36
CA PRO A 388 8.25 10.56 41.68
C PRO A 388 9.26 9.55 41.12
N TYR A 389 10.09 9.96 40.15
CA TYR A 389 10.95 9.04 39.40
C TYR A 389 12.45 9.32 39.54
N GLU A 390 12.90 10.15 40.48
CA GLU A 390 14.34 10.48 40.63
C GLU A 390 15.21 9.21 40.78
N ASN A 391 14.85 8.33 41.71
CA ASN A 391 15.57 7.07 41.94
C ASN A 391 15.48 6.12 40.73
N THR A 392 14.32 6.07 40.07
CA THR A 392 14.12 5.24 38.88
C THR A 392 15.01 5.74 37.75
N VAL A 393 15.02 7.04 37.46
CA VAL A 393 15.87 7.67 36.45
C VAL A 393 17.34 7.41 36.73
N ALA A 394 17.80 7.58 37.97
CA ALA A 394 19.18 7.30 38.34
C ALA A 394 19.57 5.83 38.07
N ARG A 395 18.69 4.89 38.40
CA ARG A 395 18.87 3.46 38.11
C ARG A 395 18.94 3.18 36.61
N LEU A 396 18.01 3.73 35.82
CA LEU A 396 17.97 3.52 34.36
C LEU A 396 19.22 4.11 33.68
N VAL A 397 19.64 5.33 34.06
CA VAL A 397 20.86 5.96 33.52
C VAL A 397 22.09 5.10 33.79
N ALA A 398 22.24 4.57 35.01
CA ALA A 398 23.34 3.67 35.35
C ALA A 398 23.30 2.36 34.54
N ALA A 399 22.10 1.83 34.29
CA ALA A 399 21.90 0.63 33.47
C ALA A 399 22.23 0.87 31.99
N ALA A 400 21.98 2.08 31.47
CA ALA A 400 22.26 2.42 30.07
C ALA A 400 23.75 2.30 29.70
N GLU A 401 24.64 2.78 30.57
CA GLU A 401 26.09 2.72 30.34
C GLU A 401 26.60 1.27 30.29
N GLY A 402 26.10 0.40 31.18
CA GLY A 402 26.51 -1.00 31.24
C GLY A 402 25.82 -1.91 30.23
N GLY A 403 24.58 -1.58 29.84
CA GLY A 403 23.72 -2.44 29.05
C GLY A 403 23.70 -2.15 27.55
N PHE A 404 23.91 -0.89 27.15
CA PHE A 404 23.76 -0.47 25.75
C PHE A 404 24.99 0.18 25.15
N TYR A 405 25.90 0.76 25.94
CA TYR A 405 27.07 1.45 25.40
C TYR A 405 28.24 0.48 25.11
N ASP A 406 28.58 0.31 23.84
CA ASP A 406 29.75 -0.45 23.42
C ASP A 406 30.99 0.44 23.48
N LYS A 407 31.90 0.17 24.42
CA LYS A 407 33.11 1.00 24.67
C LYS A 407 34.12 0.92 23.53
N ASP A 408 34.20 -0.20 22.83
CA ASP A 408 35.15 -0.41 21.73
C ASP A 408 34.65 0.29 20.46
N ARG A 409 33.35 0.14 20.18
CA ARG A 409 32.68 0.80 19.05
C ARG A 409 32.30 2.24 19.35
N ARG A 410 32.32 2.70 20.61
CA ARG A 410 31.94 4.06 21.04
C ARG A 410 30.57 4.51 20.52
N VAL A 411 29.58 3.62 20.59
CA VAL A 411 28.19 3.84 20.16
C VAL A 411 27.26 3.05 21.07
N PHE A 412 26.00 3.47 21.14
CA PHE A 412 24.93 2.67 21.73
C PHE A 412 24.48 1.59 20.75
N VAL A 413 24.40 0.35 21.23
CA VAL A 413 23.94 -0.80 20.48
C VAL A 413 22.61 -1.30 21.04
N SER A 414 21.78 -1.89 20.19
CA SER A 414 20.45 -2.38 20.57
C SER A 414 20.25 -3.83 20.18
N GLY A 415 19.55 -4.56 21.05
CA GLY A 415 19.16 -5.95 20.84
C GLY A 415 20.33 -6.95 20.82
N PRO A 416 20.01 -8.24 20.69
CA PRO A 416 20.99 -9.33 20.75
C PRO A 416 22.01 -9.33 19.60
N GLN A 417 21.75 -8.58 18.53
CA GLN A 417 22.68 -8.41 17.40
C GLN A 417 23.59 -7.19 17.53
N ALA A 418 23.50 -6.44 18.64
CA ALA A 418 24.23 -5.20 18.83
C ALA A 418 24.08 -4.22 17.65
N GLN A 419 22.83 -4.05 17.21
CA GLN A 419 22.47 -3.17 16.08
C GLN A 419 22.78 -1.72 16.44
N VAL A 420 23.39 -0.99 15.50
CA VAL A 420 23.58 0.45 15.62
C VAL A 420 22.48 1.13 14.81
N SER A 421 21.79 2.08 15.43
CA SER A 421 20.77 2.90 14.78
C SER A 421 20.90 4.35 15.22
N TRP A 422 20.44 5.27 14.39
CA TRP A 422 20.39 6.69 14.73
C TRP A 422 19.40 6.94 15.88
N ALA A 423 18.30 6.17 15.92
CA ALA A 423 17.29 6.26 16.98
C ALA A 423 17.89 6.00 18.36
N SER A 424 18.70 4.94 18.50
CA SER A 424 19.37 4.62 19.77
C SER A 424 20.31 5.74 20.21
N GLN A 425 21.07 6.34 19.28
CA GLN A 425 21.99 7.41 19.64
C GLN A 425 21.23 8.67 20.06
N ALA A 426 20.21 9.06 19.29
CA ALA A 426 19.43 10.26 19.52
C ALA A 426 18.69 10.21 20.88
N TRP A 427 17.95 9.13 21.16
CA TRP A 427 17.21 9.02 22.40
C TRP A 427 18.10 8.89 23.63
N MET A 428 19.26 8.23 23.53
CA MET A 428 20.24 8.18 24.62
C MET A 428 20.86 9.56 24.89
N ALA A 429 21.14 10.33 23.83
CA ALA A 429 21.65 11.69 23.94
C ALA A 429 20.61 12.65 24.56
N LEU A 430 19.36 12.63 24.08
CA LEU A 430 18.25 13.41 24.64
C LEU A 430 17.99 13.06 26.11
N ALA A 431 18.11 11.78 26.46
CA ALA A 431 18.00 11.31 27.83
C ALA A 431 19.18 11.74 28.71
N GLY A 432 20.29 12.21 28.13
CA GLY A 432 21.50 12.58 28.85
C GLY A 432 22.05 11.43 29.69
N VAL A 433 22.17 10.23 29.09
CA VAL A 433 22.68 9.04 29.79
C VAL A 433 24.21 9.05 29.95
N MET A 434 24.91 9.84 29.14
CA MET A 434 26.35 10.07 29.21
C MET A 434 26.64 11.57 28.99
N ASP A 435 27.92 11.96 29.08
CA ASP A 435 28.31 13.34 28.84
C ASP A 435 28.06 13.77 27.37
N PRO A 436 27.77 15.06 27.12
CA PRO A 436 27.45 15.56 25.79
C PRO A 436 28.50 15.23 24.72
N ALA A 437 29.80 15.25 25.05
CA ALA A 437 30.85 14.99 24.07
C ALA A 437 30.84 13.52 23.62
N THR A 438 30.63 12.59 24.55
CA THR A 438 30.46 11.16 24.25
C THR A 438 29.22 10.91 23.40
N CYS A 439 28.08 11.51 23.77
CA CYS A 439 26.83 11.38 23.01
C CYS A 439 26.96 11.97 21.59
N LYS A 440 27.57 13.16 21.44
CA LYS A 440 27.86 13.77 20.13
C LYS A 440 28.70 12.84 19.26
N ALA A 441 29.79 12.31 19.81
CA ALA A 441 30.66 11.39 19.09
C ALA A 441 29.94 10.11 18.64
N ALA A 442 29.05 9.56 19.50
CA ALA A 442 28.26 8.38 19.17
C ALA A 442 27.26 8.65 18.04
N ILE A 443 26.55 9.78 18.07
CA ILE A 443 25.63 10.20 16.99
C ILE A 443 26.40 10.32 15.67
N LEU A 444 27.48 11.11 15.64
CA LEU A 444 28.26 11.33 14.42
C LEU A 444 28.87 10.03 13.87
N LYS A 445 29.30 9.13 14.76
CA LYS A 445 29.82 7.82 14.36
C LYS A 445 28.73 6.95 13.73
N ALA A 446 27.52 6.93 14.29
CA ALA A 446 26.39 6.23 13.67
C ALA A 446 25.94 6.88 12.36
N MET A 447 26.04 8.21 12.22
CA MET A 447 25.73 8.92 10.97
C MET A 447 26.71 8.58 9.84
N ALA A 448 27.98 8.41 10.19
CA ALA A 448 29.05 8.01 9.26
C ALA A 448 29.04 6.51 8.92
N ASP A 449 28.39 5.67 9.72
CA ASP A 449 28.27 4.22 9.50
C ASP A 449 27.20 3.91 8.45
N ALA A 450 27.61 3.34 7.31
CA ALA A 450 26.70 2.94 6.24
C ALA A 450 25.80 1.74 6.62
N THR A 451 26.16 0.98 7.66
CA THR A 451 25.41 -0.17 8.16
C THR A 451 24.43 0.20 9.28
N ALA A 452 24.52 1.42 9.82
CA ALA A 452 23.61 1.87 10.85
C ALA A 452 22.20 2.09 10.28
N VAL A 453 21.18 1.67 11.04
CA VAL A 453 19.77 1.90 10.66
C VAL A 453 19.47 3.39 10.74
N ARG A 454 19.05 3.95 9.61
CA ARG A 454 18.74 5.38 9.44
C ARG A 454 17.26 5.66 9.69
N PRO A 455 16.90 6.89 10.10
CA PRO A 455 15.51 7.30 10.15
C PRO A 455 14.88 7.25 8.75
N ILE A 456 13.61 6.85 8.68
CA ILE A 456 12.83 6.89 7.43
C ILE A 456 11.71 7.95 7.47
N THR A 457 11.49 8.58 8.62
CA THR A 457 10.47 9.64 8.80
C THR A 457 11.07 10.98 9.24
N PRO A 458 10.46 12.10 8.86
CA PRO A 458 10.78 13.41 9.43
C PRO A 458 10.64 13.44 10.96
N TYR A 459 9.72 12.63 11.51
CA TYR A 459 9.51 12.48 12.95
C TYR A 459 10.78 12.03 13.68
N LEU A 460 11.45 10.96 13.23
CA LEU A 460 12.69 10.55 13.87
C LEU A 460 13.87 11.48 13.50
N TYR A 461 13.91 12.04 12.28
CA TYR A 461 14.91 13.07 11.94
C TYR A 461 14.85 14.29 12.87
N HIS A 462 13.66 14.70 13.31
CA HIS A 462 13.51 15.77 14.31
C HIS A 462 14.27 15.43 15.60
N HIS A 463 14.07 14.24 16.16
CA HIS A 463 14.74 13.83 17.40
C HIS A 463 16.26 13.71 17.24
N VAL A 464 16.74 13.33 16.05
CA VAL A 464 18.19 13.33 15.75
C VAL A 464 18.73 14.76 15.71
N ALA A 465 18.02 15.69 15.07
CA ALA A 465 18.39 17.10 15.03
C ALA A 465 18.36 17.75 16.43
N GLU A 466 17.32 17.46 17.21
CA GLU A 466 17.19 17.88 18.61
C GLU A 466 18.36 17.33 19.44
N ALA A 467 18.66 16.02 19.32
CA ALA A 467 19.76 15.38 20.01
C ALA A 467 21.10 16.05 19.69
N LEU A 468 21.40 16.29 18.41
CA LEU A 468 22.59 17.02 17.97
C LEU A 468 22.67 18.41 18.63
N SER A 469 21.58 19.17 18.59
CA SER A 469 21.52 20.50 19.22
C SER A 469 21.79 20.44 20.72
N VAL A 470 21.18 19.48 21.44
CA VAL A 470 21.31 19.35 22.90
C VAL A 470 22.73 18.97 23.32
N VAL A 471 23.49 18.28 22.46
CA VAL A 471 24.86 17.84 22.76
C VAL A 471 25.97 18.72 22.16
N GLY A 472 25.64 19.94 21.73
CA GLY A 472 26.62 20.89 21.16
C GLY A 472 27.05 20.56 19.73
N GLY A 473 26.13 19.99 18.95
CA GLY A 473 26.27 19.66 17.53
C GLY A 473 25.43 20.57 16.63
N GLU A 474 25.45 21.87 16.86
CA GLU A 474 24.61 22.85 16.15
C GLU A 474 24.94 22.92 14.65
N GLU A 475 26.23 22.85 14.28
CA GLU A 475 26.66 22.85 12.88
C GLU A 475 26.14 21.59 12.16
N GLU A 476 26.33 20.41 12.78
CA GLU A 476 25.87 19.14 12.23
C GLU A 476 24.33 19.05 12.19
N CYS A 477 23.65 19.68 13.14
CA CYS A 477 22.19 19.82 13.14
C CYS A 477 21.70 20.67 11.94
N LEU A 478 22.32 21.83 11.70
CA LEU A 478 21.97 22.69 10.56
C LEU A 478 22.32 22.05 9.21
N GLU A 479 23.40 21.27 9.15
CA GLU A 479 23.71 20.43 7.99
C GLU A 479 22.61 19.39 7.76
N LEU A 480 22.21 18.64 8.79
CA LEU A 480 21.13 17.67 8.70
C LEU A 480 19.80 18.31 8.24
N ILE A 481 19.47 19.50 8.76
CA ILE A 481 18.26 20.23 8.38
C ILE A 481 18.28 20.57 6.88
N ARG A 482 19.40 21.12 6.39
CA ARG A 482 19.56 21.48 4.97
C ARG A 482 19.59 20.26 4.05
N GLU A 483 20.24 19.17 4.48
CA GLU A 483 20.35 17.97 3.66
C GLU A 483 19.03 17.21 3.55
N TYR A 484 18.28 17.09 4.65
CA TYR A 484 17.03 16.33 4.65
C TYR A 484 15.86 17.18 4.14
N TRP A 485 15.57 18.32 4.79
CA TRP A 485 14.44 19.17 4.41
C TRP A 485 14.74 20.08 3.22
N GLY A 486 16.00 20.41 2.95
CA GLY A 486 16.34 21.25 1.79
C GLY A 486 16.26 20.54 0.44
N VAL A 487 16.21 19.19 0.43
CA VAL A 487 15.98 18.38 -0.76
C VAL A 487 14.49 18.17 -1.01
N ILE A 488 13.64 18.31 0.02
CA ILE A 488 12.20 18.42 -0.17
C ILE A 488 12.00 19.70 -0.97
N PRO A 489 11.58 19.61 -2.25
CA PRO A 489 11.42 20.80 -3.04
C PRO A 489 10.35 21.63 -2.35
N GLY A 490 10.69 22.83 -1.97
CA GLY A 490 9.66 23.86 -1.83
C GLY A 490 9.08 24.23 -3.19
N ASP A 491 9.31 23.49 -4.28
CA ASP A 491 8.60 23.61 -5.57
C ASP A 491 7.19 23.02 -5.48
N ILE A 492 6.68 22.80 -4.24
CA ILE A 492 5.28 23.02 -3.84
C ILE A 492 4.91 24.54 -3.79
N ALA A 493 5.87 25.46 -4.01
CA ALA A 493 5.78 26.93 -4.00
C ALA A 493 6.95 27.60 -4.78
N ASP A 494 6.90 27.59 -6.11
CA ASP A 494 7.80 28.27 -7.07
C ASP A 494 9.24 27.77 -7.31
N GLN A 495 9.52 27.62 -8.62
CA GLN A 495 10.77 27.21 -9.25
C GLN A 495 11.85 28.28 -9.17
N HIS A 496 13.04 27.89 -8.70
CA HIS A 496 14.35 28.11 -9.34
C HIS A 496 15.48 27.89 -8.32
N ALA A 497 16.31 26.86 -8.51
CA ALA A 497 17.73 26.89 -8.14
C ALA A 497 18.50 25.69 -8.73
N SER A 498 18.83 25.75 -10.02
CA SER A 498 19.92 24.94 -10.57
C SER A 498 21.26 25.55 -10.13
N ASN A 499 21.79 25.19 -8.96
CA ASN A 499 23.22 25.39 -8.63
C ASN A 499 23.72 24.55 -7.45
N THR A 500 22.84 24.02 -6.58
CA THR A 500 23.23 23.26 -5.38
C THR A 500 23.84 21.88 -5.70
N GLN A 501 23.56 21.32 -6.89
CA GLN A 501 24.21 20.10 -7.37
C GLN A 501 25.69 20.30 -7.75
N ARG A 502 26.14 21.53 -8.09
CA ARG A 502 27.56 21.80 -8.38
C ARG A 502 28.41 21.91 -7.11
N SER A 503 27.81 22.30 -5.99
CA SER A 503 28.47 22.40 -4.68
C SER A 503 28.90 21.02 -4.16
N ARG A 504 28.05 19.99 -4.38
CA ARG A 504 28.34 18.59 -4.02
C ARG A 504 29.59 18.03 -4.71
N ALA A 505 29.82 18.39 -5.98
CA ALA A 505 31.01 17.98 -6.71
C ALA A 505 32.28 18.74 -6.25
N ARG A 506 32.13 19.92 -5.64
CA ARG A 506 33.27 20.74 -5.18
C ARG A 506 33.77 20.28 -3.81
N ILE A 507 32.86 20.02 -2.87
CA ILE A 507 33.18 19.57 -1.51
C ILE A 507 33.71 18.13 -1.53
N LEU A 508 33.13 17.24 -2.35
CA LEU A 508 33.61 15.87 -2.51
C LEU A 508 35.00 15.81 -3.17
N ASN A 509 35.31 16.75 -4.07
CA ASN A 509 36.63 16.87 -4.70
C ASN A 509 37.67 17.53 -3.77
N GLU A 510 37.27 18.45 -2.90
CA GLU A 510 38.16 19.01 -1.86
C GLU A 510 38.49 18.00 -0.77
N HIS A 511 37.55 17.14 -0.40
CA HIS A 511 37.78 16.05 0.55
C HIS A 511 38.69 14.96 -0.05
N LYS A 512 38.50 14.60 -1.32
CA LYS A 512 39.42 13.71 -2.06
C LYS A 512 40.81 14.29 -2.28
N ARG A 513 40.97 15.62 -2.30
CA ARG A 513 42.30 16.27 -2.40
C ARG A 513 43.04 16.35 -1.07
N ARG A 514 42.34 16.27 0.07
CA ARG A 514 42.94 16.33 1.42
C ARG A 514 43.37 14.97 1.96
N VAL A 515 42.88 13.87 1.39
CA VAL A 515 43.25 12.51 1.80
C VAL A 515 44.06 11.83 0.70
N GLY A 516 45.38 11.93 0.80
CA GLY A 516 46.32 10.88 0.39
C GLY A 516 46.37 10.50 -1.10
N SER A 517 47.39 11.03 -1.76
CA SER A 517 48.01 10.50 -2.97
C SER A 517 48.51 9.05 -2.82
N ASN A 518 48.04 8.15 -3.68
CA ASN A 518 48.83 7.18 -4.45
C ASN A 518 47.87 6.14 -5.05
N GLU A 519 47.68 6.17 -6.37
CA GLU A 519 47.79 4.99 -7.25
C GLU A 519 47.32 5.32 -8.68
N ASP A 520 48.23 5.01 -9.60
CA ASP A 520 48.13 4.71 -11.03
C ASP A 520 47.31 5.57 -12.01
N GLN A 521 48.10 6.22 -12.86
CA GLN A 521 47.77 6.63 -14.22
C GLN A 521 47.41 5.42 -15.08
N GLY A 522 46.11 5.11 -15.20
CA GLY A 522 45.66 4.02 -16.05
C GLY A 522 44.17 4.01 -16.32
N SER A 523 43.52 5.17 -16.55
CA SER A 523 42.05 5.16 -16.75
C SER A 523 41.49 6.25 -17.67
N THR A 524 42.29 7.15 -18.23
CA THR A 524 41.78 8.23 -19.10
C THR A 524 41.63 7.86 -20.58
N ARG A 525 41.61 6.56 -20.93
CA ARG A 525 41.37 6.08 -22.29
C ARG A 525 40.06 5.30 -22.48
N SER A 526 39.34 4.95 -21.40
CA SER A 526 38.06 4.22 -21.48
C SER A 526 36.81 5.11 -21.40
N LEU A 527 36.96 6.42 -21.12
CA LEU A 527 35.82 7.33 -20.94
C LEU A 527 35.32 8.00 -22.23
N ARG A 528 35.83 7.59 -23.40
CA ARG A 528 35.34 8.09 -24.71
C ARG A 528 34.58 7.04 -25.53
N GLU A 529 34.44 5.81 -25.01
CA GLU A 529 33.66 4.73 -25.64
C GLU A 529 32.42 4.30 -24.84
N MET A 530 32.17 4.89 -23.66
CA MET A 530 30.97 4.61 -22.85
C MET A 530 29.85 5.65 -23.04
N ASN A 531 29.63 6.13 -24.26
CA ASN A 531 28.49 6.99 -24.59
C ASN A 531 27.55 6.39 -25.64
N GLU A 532 27.58 5.07 -25.80
CA GLU A 532 26.54 4.30 -26.48
C GLU A 532 26.09 3.18 -25.54
N SER A 533 25.21 3.52 -24.58
CA SER A 533 24.47 2.48 -23.88
C SER A 533 23.47 1.88 -24.86
N HIS A 534 23.87 0.78 -25.50
CA HIS A 534 22.95 -0.22 -26.02
C HIS A 534 21.94 -0.55 -24.91
N GLU A 535 20.65 -0.33 -25.17
CA GLU A 535 19.58 -0.93 -24.35
C GLU A 535 19.87 -2.42 -24.23
N ALA A 536 20.11 -2.91 -23.02
CA ALA A 536 20.29 -4.33 -22.79
C ALA A 536 18.98 -5.05 -23.15
N SER A 537 18.97 -5.72 -24.30
CA SER A 537 17.87 -6.56 -24.75
C SER A 537 17.71 -7.74 -23.81
N GLY A 538 16.49 -8.06 -23.39
CA GLY A 538 16.23 -9.25 -22.60
C GLY A 538 16.51 -10.54 -23.38
N PRO A 539 16.64 -11.68 -22.69
CA PRO A 539 16.97 -12.96 -23.31
C PRO A 539 15.91 -13.42 -24.34
N LEU A 540 14.65 -12.98 -24.20
CA LEU A 540 13.61 -13.26 -25.20
C LEU A 540 13.86 -12.51 -26.51
N ARG A 541 14.20 -11.22 -26.43
CA ARG A 541 14.52 -10.40 -27.60
C ARG A 541 15.85 -10.82 -28.24
N GLU A 542 16.80 -11.33 -27.45
CA GLU A 542 18.04 -11.93 -27.94
C GLU A 542 17.80 -13.26 -28.69
N ILE A 543 16.89 -14.12 -28.19
CA ILE A 543 16.43 -15.34 -28.89
C ILE A 543 15.65 -15.00 -30.17
N ILE A 544 14.81 -13.94 -30.14
CA ILE A 544 14.06 -13.47 -31.30
C ILE A 544 14.98 -12.82 -32.36
N ASN A 545 16.01 -12.08 -31.93
CA ASN A 545 17.01 -11.49 -32.81
C ASN A 545 17.99 -12.51 -33.41
N GLN A 546 18.06 -13.74 -32.88
CA GLN A 546 18.66 -14.90 -33.56
C GLN A 546 17.78 -15.46 -34.70
N GLN A 547 16.94 -14.64 -35.32
CA GLN A 547 16.00 -14.99 -36.38
C GLN A 547 16.63 -15.81 -37.52
N ASP A 548 17.91 -15.58 -37.83
CA ASP A 548 18.69 -16.33 -38.83
C ASP A 548 18.94 -17.82 -38.48
N SER A 549 18.80 -18.21 -37.20
CA SER A 549 19.07 -19.57 -36.72
C SER A 549 17.84 -20.47 -36.84
N LEU A 550 16.66 -19.97 -36.46
CA LEU A 550 15.39 -20.71 -36.53
C LEU A 550 14.85 -20.79 -37.96
N TYR A 551 15.08 -19.75 -38.77
CA TYR A 551 14.66 -19.73 -40.18
C TYR A 551 15.29 -20.89 -40.98
N LYS A 552 16.50 -21.33 -40.63
CA LYS A 552 17.19 -22.49 -41.25
C LYS A 552 16.48 -23.83 -41.07
N TYR A 553 15.55 -23.95 -40.12
CA TYR A 553 14.81 -25.19 -39.86
C TYR A 553 13.38 -25.18 -40.41
N ILE A 554 12.91 -24.03 -40.91
CA ILE A 554 11.57 -23.85 -41.50
C ILE A 554 11.68 -23.47 -42.99
N ASN A 555 12.89 -23.12 -43.45
CA ASN A 555 13.19 -22.82 -44.84
C ASN A 555 13.48 -24.09 -45.65
N TRP A 556 12.72 -24.30 -46.73
CA TRP A 556 12.80 -25.47 -47.61
C TRP A 556 14.03 -25.52 -48.53
N GLU A 557 15.10 -24.81 -48.18
CA GLU A 557 16.41 -24.93 -48.82
C GLU A 557 17.06 -26.30 -48.53
N ASP A 558 16.84 -26.85 -47.32
CA ASP A 558 17.18 -28.23 -46.95
C ASP A 558 15.89 -28.97 -46.51
N PRO A 559 15.26 -29.74 -47.43
CA PRO A 559 13.98 -30.37 -47.17
C PRO A 559 14.06 -31.45 -46.08
N LEU A 560 15.18 -32.16 -45.95
CA LEU A 560 15.33 -33.21 -44.94
C LEU A 560 15.40 -32.62 -43.53
N ARG A 561 16.13 -31.52 -43.35
CA ARG A 561 16.22 -30.80 -42.08
C ARG A 561 14.88 -30.19 -41.68
N THR A 562 14.15 -29.61 -42.63
CA THR A 562 12.83 -29.00 -42.39
C THR A 562 11.78 -30.05 -42.05
N LEU A 563 11.78 -31.19 -42.76
CA LEU A 563 10.90 -32.32 -42.47
C LEU A 563 11.21 -32.94 -41.10
N GLY A 564 12.50 -33.10 -40.78
CA GLY A 564 12.96 -33.57 -39.47
C GLY A 564 12.48 -32.65 -38.35
N ALA A 565 12.68 -31.33 -38.49
CA ALA A 565 12.22 -30.34 -37.52
C ALA A 565 10.69 -30.36 -37.33
N TYR A 566 9.93 -30.50 -38.42
CA TYR A 566 8.47 -30.63 -38.37
C TYR A 566 8.04 -31.87 -37.58
N PHE A 567 8.59 -33.05 -37.88
CA PHE A 567 8.23 -34.28 -37.17
C PHE A 567 8.70 -34.28 -35.71
N THR A 568 9.85 -33.69 -35.40
CA THR A 568 10.30 -33.49 -34.01
C THR A 568 9.33 -32.58 -33.26
N ALA A 569 8.95 -31.44 -33.83
CA ALA A 569 8.02 -30.50 -33.21
C ALA A 569 6.63 -31.12 -33.02
N LEU A 570 6.11 -31.85 -34.03
CA LEU A 570 4.83 -32.53 -33.96
C LEU A 570 4.83 -33.65 -32.90
N THR A 571 5.92 -34.44 -32.84
CA THR A 571 6.07 -35.50 -31.84
C THR A 571 6.13 -34.90 -30.43
N ALA A 572 6.92 -33.85 -30.23
CA ALA A 572 6.99 -33.15 -28.95
C ALA A 572 5.60 -32.63 -28.55
N LEU A 573 4.85 -32.03 -29.47
CA LEU A 573 3.52 -31.49 -29.21
C LEU A 573 2.50 -32.58 -28.82
N ILE A 574 2.53 -33.72 -29.50
CA ILE A 574 1.69 -34.89 -29.18
C ILE A 574 2.09 -35.48 -27.82
N VAL A 575 3.38 -35.66 -27.56
CA VAL A 575 3.87 -36.16 -26.26
C VAL A 575 3.48 -35.21 -25.14
N THR A 576 3.66 -33.90 -25.31
CA THR A 576 3.30 -32.92 -24.27
C THR A 576 1.80 -32.90 -23.97
N HIS A 577 0.95 -33.10 -24.97
CA HIS A 577 -0.50 -33.09 -24.77
C HIS A 577 -1.03 -34.36 -24.10
N TYR A 578 -0.51 -35.53 -24.48
CA TYR A 578 -1.01 -36.82 -23.98
C TYR A 578 -0.24 -37.36 -22.78
N TYR A 579 0.94 -36.82 -22.48
CA TYR A 579 1.73 -37.24 -21.32
C TYR A 579 1.36 -36.39 -20.09
N PRO A 580 1.04 -37.00 -18.93
CA PRO A 580 0.47 -36.30 -17.79
C PRO A 580 1.55 -35.62 -16.94
N TRP A 581 2.21 -34.60 -17.50
CA TRP A 581 3.33 -33.89 -16.87
C TRP A 581 2.99 -33.33 -15.49
N THR A 582 1.79 -32.81 -15.29
CA THR A 582 1.30 -32.30 -14.01
C THR A 582 1.19 -33.41 -12.96
N GLN A 583 0.65 -34.57 -13.33
CA GLN A 583 0.59 -35.72 -12.40
C GLN A 583 1.98 -36.25 -12.08
N LEU A 584 2.89 -36.26 -13.07
CA LEU A 584 4.28 -36.66 -12.87
C LEU A 584 5.00 -35.71 -11.91
N ALA A 585 4.89 -34.40 -12.14
CA ALA A 585 5.48 -33.37 -11.29
C ALA A 585 4.94 -33.43 -9.86
N LEU A 586 3.61 -33.58 -9.70
CA LEU A 586 2.98 -33.78 -8.39
C LEU A 586 3.46 -35.06 -7.71
N LYS A 587 3.60 -36.16 -8.46
CA LYS A 587 4.11 -37.44 -7.94
C LYS A 587 5.56 -37.32 -7.47
N TYR A 588 6.44 -36.71 -8.27
CA TYR A 588 7.83 -36.50 -7.88
C TYR A 588 7.96 -35.50 -6.72
N GLY A 589 7.15 -34.44 -6.70
CA GLY A 589 7.08 -33.49 -5.59
C GLY A 589 6.60 -34.14 -4.29
N ALA A 590 5.57 -34.98 -4.36
CA ALA A 590 5.07 -35.72 -3.20
C ALA A 590 6.10 -36.74 -2.68
N ILE A 591 6.79 -37.44 -3.57
CA ILE A 591 7.86 -38.37 -3.20
C ILE A 591 9.03 -37.63 -2.56
N SER A 592 9.49 -36.52 -3.13
CA SER A 592 10.62 -35.76 -2.59
C SER A 592 10.28 -35.13 -1.23
N LEU A 593 9.12 -34.50 -1.10
CA LEU A 593 8.65 -33.95 0.19
C LEU A 593 8.42 -35.05 1.24
N GLY A 594 7.89 -36.20 0.83
CA GLY A 594 7.69 -37.36 1.70
C GLY A 594 9.00 -37.92 2.22
N VAL A 595 9.99 -38.12 1.34
CA VAL A 595 11.34 -38.56 1.73
C VAL A 595 11.99 -37.57 2.70
N VAL A 596 11.96 -36.27 2.37
CA VAL A 596 12.51 -35.22 3.25
C VAL A 596 11.84 -35.23 4.62
N SER A 597 10.51 -35.36 4.67
CA SER A 597 9.74 -35.35 5.92
C SER A 597 10.03 -36.58 6.79
N VAL A 598 10.07 -37.78 6.19
CA VAL A 598 10.36 -39.03 6.90
C VAL A 598 11.80 -39.05 7.41
N THR A 599 12.76 -38.60 6.59
CA THR A 599 14.17 -38.50 7.00
C THR A 599 14.37 -37.51 8.14
N GLU A 600 13.71 -36.35 8.09
CA GLU A 600 13.80 -35.34 9.15
C GLU A 600 13.11 -35.80 10.45
N PHE A 601 11.95 -36.45 10.36
CA PHE A 601 11.23 -36.99 11.51
C PHE A 601 12.00 -38.11 12.22
N ALA A 602 12.54 -39.06 11.45
CA ALA A 602 13.37 -40.14 11.98
C ALA A 602 14.65 -39.58 12.63
N ASN A 603 15.32 -38.60 12.00
CA ASN A 603 16.56 -38.04 12.52
C ASN A 603 16.37 -37.26 13.83
N ARG A 604 15.22 -36.59 14.02
CA ARG A 604 14.87 -35.88 15.27
C ARG A 604 14.65 -36.81 16.47
N GLN A 605 14.32 -38.09 16.24
CA GLN A 605 14.20 -39.07 17.34
C GLN A 605 15.55 -39.57 17.86
N PHE A 606 16.63 -39.46 17.09
CA PHE A 606 17.93 -40.03 17.45
C PHE A 606 19.06 -39.00 17.63
N THR A 607 18.93 -37.75 17.15
CA THR A 607 19.98 -36.72 17.28
C THR A 607 19.38 -35.30 17.45
N SER A 608 20.05 -34.43 18.22
CA SER A 608 19.66 -33.03 18.43
C SER A 608 20.03 -32.07 17.27
N GLN A 609 20.71 -32.56 16.24
CA GLN A 609 21.06 -31.80 15.02
C GLN A 609 20.33 -32.37 13.80
N THR A 610 19.58 -31.51 13.09
CA THR A 610 18.74 -31.89 11.95
C THR A 610 19.57 -32.06 10.67
N LEU A 611 19.33 -33.12 9.89
CA LEU A 611 20.09 -33.42 8.67
C LEU A 611 19.93 -32.30 7.62
N LEU A 612 18.76 -31.67 7.58
CA LEU A 612 18.47 -30.51 6.73
C LEU A 612 19.31 -29.27 7.05
N SER A 613 19.78 -29.11 8.30
CA SER A 613 20.68 -28.00 8.66
C SER A 613 22.07 -28.15 8.04
N ARG A 614 22.51 -29.38 7.74
CA ARG A 614 23.81 -29.68 7.10
C ARG A 614 23.77 -29.64 5.57
N LEU A 615 22.59 -29.83 4.98
CA LEU A 615 22.37 -29.80 3.53
C LEU A 615 21.80 -28.48 3.02
N ARG A 616 21.53 -27.52 3.92
CA ARG A 616 21.03 -26.19 3.54
C ARG A 616 22.13 -25.46 2.77
N PRO A 617 21.89 -25.04 1.52
CA PRO A 617 22.87 -24.26 0.78
C PRO A 617 23.11 -22.92 1.50
N THR A 618 24.37 -22.49 1.56
CA THR A 618 24.77 -21.21 2.16
C THR A 618 24.26 -20.00 1.37
N GLU A 619 23.95 -20.20 0.08
CA GLU A 619 23.32 -19.20 -0.78
C GLU A 619 22.17 -19.84 -1.57
N TYR A 620 21.00 -19.19 -1.54
CA TYR A 620 19.88 -19.53 -2.41
C TYR A 620 20.09 -18.88 -3.77
N ARG A 621 20.08 -19.67 -4.85
CA ARG A 621 20.13 -19.11 -6.21
C ARG A 621 18.84 -18.33 -6.48
N THR A 622 18.98 -17.02 -6.61
CA THR A 622 17.93 -16.14 -7.10
C THR A 622 18.08 -15.96 -8.61
N ILE A 623 16.97 -15.68 -9.29
CA ILE A 623 17.02 -15.21 -10.67
C ILE A 623 17.42 -13.73 -10.58
N PRO A 624 18.50 -13.28 -11.25
CA PRO A 624 18.91 -11.89 -11.22
C PRO A 624 17.77 -10.96 -11.64
N GLU A 625 17.52 -9.94 -10.84
CA GLU A 625 16.41 -9.00 -11.05
C GLU A 625 16.47 -8.33 -12.43
N SER A 626 17.67 -8.05 -12.92
CA SER A 626 17.91 -7.53 -14.27
C SER A 626 17.38 -8.46 -15.37
N THR A 627 17.57 -9.78 -15.22
CA THR A 627 17.08 -10.77 -16.19
C THR A 627 15.56 -10.91 -16.13
N LEU A 628 14.99 -10.88 -14.92
CA LEU A 628 13.54 -10.95 -14.74
C LEU A 628 12.84 -9.70 -15.30
N ASN A 629 13.34 -8.51 -14.97
CA ASN A 629 12.77 -7.25 -15.44
C ASN A 629 12.92 -7.07 -16.95
N ALA A 630 14.06 -7.47 -17.52
CA ALA A 630 14.25 -7.44 -18.98
C ALA A 630 13.30 -8.42 -19.70
N THR A 631 13.09 -9.62 -19.13
CA THR A 631 12.15 -10.61 -19.70
C THR A 631 10.70 -10.10 -19.62
N LEU A 632 10.31 -9.48 -18.50
CA LEU A 632 8.98 -8.88 -18.35
C LEU A 632 8.77 -7.69 -19.30
N LYS A 633 9.81 -6.87 -19.51
CA LYS A 633 9.79 -5.78 -20.51
C LYS A 633 9.60 -6.31 -21.93
N ASP A 634 10.31 -7.37 -22.31
CA ASP A 634 10.15 -8.00 -23.64
C ASP A 634 8.73 -8.54 -23.86
N VAL A 635 8.13 -9.16 -22.84
CA VAL A 635 6.73 -9.63 -22.89
C VAL A 635 5.76 -8.46 -23.00
N HIS A 636 5.99 -7.39 -22.23
CA HIS A 636 5.18 -6.19 -22.28
C HIS A 636 5.19 -5.55 -23.68
N ASP A 637 6.37 -5.35 -24.25
CA ASP A 637 6.56 -4.75 -25.58
C ASP A 637 5.88 -5.59 -26.67
N PHE A 638 5.98 -6.93 -26.59
CA PHE A 638 5.31 -7.83 -27.53
C PHE A 638 3.78 -7.74 -27.44
N VAL A 639 3.22 -7.71 -26.22
CA VAL A 639 1.77 -7.58 -26.01
C VAL A 639 1.27 -6.24 -26.56
N GLN A 640 2.00 -5.15 -26.30
CA GLN A 640 1.65 -3.83 -26.84
C GLN A 640 1.69 -3.83 -28.37
N TYR A 641 2.74 -4.40 -28.97
CA TYR A 641 2.83 -4.52 -30.42
C TYR A 641 1.65 -5.32 -31.00
N ALA A 642 1.30 -6.46 -30.37
CA ALA A 642 0.19 -7.30 -30.80
C ALA A 642 -1.16 -6.58 -30.70
N ILE A 643 -1.41 -5.84 -29.62
CA ILE A 643 -2.63 -5.05 -29.43
C ILE A 643 -2.74 -3.98 -30.50
N VAL A 644 -1.67 -3.22 -30.76
CA VAL A 644 -1.66 -2.17 -31.78
C VAL A 644 -1.92 -2.77 -33.17
N LYS A 645 -1.33 -3.93 -33.50
CA LYS A 645 -1.57 -4.60 -34.78
C LYS A 645 -3.01 -5.14 -34.89
N LEU A 646 -3.55 -5.73 -33.83
CA LEU A 646 -4.95 -6.17 -33.78
C LEU A 646 -5.92 -5.01 -33.95
N GLN A 647 -5.66 -3.87 -33.30
CA GLN A 647 -6.47 -2.65 -33.46
C GLN A 647 -6.43 -2.13 -34.90
N LYS A 648 -5.25 -2.11 -35.54
CA LYS A 648 -5.12 -1.70 -36.95
C LYS A 648 -5.90 -2.60 -37.91
N VAL A 649 -5.91 -3.92 -37.66
CA VAL A 649 -6.68 -4.90 -38.42
C VAL A 649 -8.18 -4.79 -38.14
N ALA A 650 -8.59 -4.64 -36.88
CA ALA A 650 -9.99 -4.53 -36.49
C ALA A 650 -10.66 -3.23 -36.97
N LEU A 651 -9.89 -2.13 -37.01
CA LEU A 651 -10.35 -0.82 -37.50
C LEU A 651 -10.22 -0.67 -39.03
N GLY A 652 -9.80 -1.71 -39.75
CA GLY A 652 -9.69 -1.69 -41.21
C GLY A 652 -8.62 -0.75 -41.76
N GLN A 653 -7.63 -0.34 -40.94
CA GLN A 653 -6.57 0.59 -41.38
C GLN A 653 -5.59 -0.04 -42.38
N GLU A 654 -5.46 -1.38 -42.36
CA GLU A 654 -4.71 -2.17 -43.34
C GLU A 654 -5.69 -3.15 -44.01
N LEU A 655 -6.32 -2.73 -45.10
CA LEU A 655 -7.46 -3.41 -45.73
C LEU A 655 -7.12 -4.84 -46.20
N ASP A 656 -5.90 -5.02 -46.71
CA ASP A 656 -5.33 -6.30 -47.14
C ASP A 656 -5.21 -7.30 -45.97
N ARG A 657 -4.69 -6.84 -44.83
CA ARG A 657 -4.54 -7.66 -43.62
C ARG A 657 -5.87 -7.92 -42.93
N THR A 658 -6.78 -6.96 -42.99
CA THR A 658 -8.16 -7.08 -42.49
C THR A 658 -8.93 -8.14 -43.26
N PHE A 659 -8.83 -8.13 -44.59
CA PHE A 659 -9.45 -9.15 -45.44
C PHE A 659 -8.83 -10.54 -45.22
N ALA A 660 -7.51 -10.63 -45.08
CA ALA A 660 -6.85 -11.90 -44.74
C ALA A 660 -7.28 -12.44 -43.36
N ALA A 661 -7.35 -11.58 -42.35
CA ALA A 661 -7.83 -11.94 -41.02
C ALA A 661 -9.28 -12.43 -41.05
N PHE A 662 -10.15 -11.78 -41.83
CA PHE A 662 -11.54 -12.22 -42.04
C PHE A 662 -11.61 -13.64 -42.62
N LEU A 663 -10.83 -13.95 -43.66
CA LEU A 663 -10.81 -15.30 -44.25
C LEU A 663 -10.29 -16.36 -43.28
N VAL A 664 -9.25 -16.04 -42.50
CA VAL A 664 -8.67 -16.94 -41.49
C VAL A 664 -9.68 -17.22 -40.38
N ILE A 665 -10.30 -16.18 -39.81
CA ILE A 665 -11.29 -16.31 -38.74
C ILE A 665 -12.53 -17.09 -39.23
N THR A 666 -13.00 -16.81 -40.44
CA THR A 666 -14.12 -17.54 -41.05
C THR A 666 -13.78 -19.01 -41.25
N SER A 667 -12.57 -19.31 -41.71
CA SER A 667 -12.11 -20.70 -41.88
C SER A 667 -12.00 -21.43 -40.54
N ILE A 668 -11.46 -20.77 -39.51
CA ILE A 668 -11.39 -21.31 -38.14
C ILE A 668 -12.79 -21.58 -37.59
N TYR A 669 -13.74 -20.67 -37.81
CA TYR A 669 -15.13 -20.84 -37.38
C TYR A 669 -15.77 -22.11 -37.96
N PHE A 670 -15.64 -22.33 -39.27
CA PHE A 670 -16.18 -23.54 -39.90
C PHE A 670 -15.44 -24.81 -39.48
N LEU A 671 -14.12 -24.74 -39.32
CA LEU A 671 -13.30 -25.87 -38.84
C LEU A 671 -13.59 -26.20 -37.36
N SER A 672 -14.12 -25.26 -36.57
CA SER A 672 -14.36 -25.45 -35.13
C SER A 672 -15.46 -26.47 -34.84
N GLY A 673 -16.35 -26.72 -35.80
CA GLY A 673 -17.33 -27.80 -35.72
C GLY A 673 -16.76 -29.20 -35.99
N ILE A 674 -15.50 -29.30 -36.44
CA ILE A 674 -14.88 -30.56 -36.89
C ILE A 674 -13.58 -30.86 -36.11
N LEU A 675 -12.75 -29.85 -35.84
CA LEU A 675 -11.48 -29.99 -35.13
C LEU A 675 -11.59 -29.64 -33.64
N SER A 676 -10.95 -30.45 -32.80
CA SER A 676 -10.75 -30.13 -31.39
C SER A 676 -9.78 -28.93 -31.23
N PRO A 677 -9.77 -28.25 -30.07
CA PRO A 677 -8.78 -27.21 -29.77
C PRO A 677 -7.33 -27.66 -30.00
N PHE A 678 -7.02 -28.92 -29.68
CA PHE A 678 -5.69 -29.50 -29.95
C PHE A 678 -5.44 -29.71 -31.45
N GLY A 679 -6.47 -30.06 -32.22
CA GLY A 679 -6.41 -30.14 -33.68
C GLY A 679 -6.06 -28.81 -34.34
N PHE A 680 -6.52 -27.68 -33.79
CA PHE A 680 -6.12 -26.35 -34.26
C PHE A 680 -4.64 -26.03 -34.00
N ILE A 681 -4.10 -26.50 -32.88
CA ILE A 681 -2.67 -26.33 -32.57
C ILE A 681 -1.81 -27.11 -33.57
N ILE A 682 -2.20 -28.35 -33.88
CA ILE A 682 -1.54 -29.14 -34.93
C ILE A 682 -1.64 -28.43 -36.28
N LEU A 683 -2.84 -27.96 -36.65
CA LEU A 683 -3.06 -27.27 -37.93
C LEU A 683 -2.25 -25.96 -38.04
N GLY A 684 -2.11 -25.22 -36.94
CA GLY A 684 -1.25 -24.04 -36.85
C GLY A 684 0.23 -24.37 -37.05
N LEU A 685 0.71 -25.42 -36.37
CA LEU A 685 2.08 -25.92 -36.54
C LEU A 685 2.33 -26.38 -37.98
N THR A 686 1.42 -27.16 -38.58
CA THR A 686 1.53 -27.59 -39.98
C THR A 686 1.53 -26.40 -40.94
N SER A 687 0.68 -25.40 -40.70
CA SER A 687 0.61 -24.19 -41.53
C SER A 687 1.93 -23.39 -41.49
N LEU A 688 2.59 -23.32 -40.33
CA LEU A 688 3.87 -22.65 -40.16
C LEU A 688 4.97 -23.26 -41.03
N PHE A 689 5.00 -24.59 -41.17
CA PHE A 689 6.00 -25.29 -41.99
C PHE A 689 5.62 -25.38 -43.48
N VAL A 690 4.32 -25.30 -43.82
CA VAL A 690 3.82 -25.34 -45.21
C VAL A 690 3.81 -23.96 -45.86
N ALA A 691 3.61 -22.86 -45.12
CA ALA A 691 3.56 -21.52 -45.71
C ALA A 691 4.84 -21.15 -46.51
N PRO A 692 6.06 -21.45 -46.03
CA PRO A 692 7.30 -21.21 -46.79
C PRO A 692 7.50 -22.14 -48.01
N LEU A 693 6.83 -23.30 -48.03
CA LEU A 693 6.86 -24.25 -49.16
C LEU A 693 6.17 -23.66 -50.40
N VAL A 694 5.08 -22.92 -50.19
CA VAL A 694 4.26 -22.33 -51.27
C VAL A 694 4.90 -21.04 -51.80
N THR A 695 5.54 -20.26 -50.93
CA THR A 695 6.11 -18.96 -51.29
C THR A 695 7.51 -19.06 -51.93
N SER A 696 8.32 -20.06 -51.56
CA SER A 696 9.68 -20.24 -52.11
C SER A 696 9.73 -20.97 -53.46
N ALA A 697 10.62 -20.56 -54.36
CA ALA A 697 10.77 -21.16 -55.70
C ALA A 697 11.24 -22.63 -55.65
N ARG A 698 12.18 -22.95 -54.75
CA ARG A 698 12.70 -24.29 -54.50
C ARG A 698 11.66 -25.20 -53.81
N GLY A 699 10.83 -24.65 -52.91
CA GLY A 699 9.73 -25.39 -52.27
C GLY A 699 8.66 -25.86 -53.26
N ARG A 700 8.37 -25.05 -54.30
CA ARG A 700 7.48 -25.44 -55.39
C ARG A 700 8.05 -26.56 -56.29
N GLU A 701 9.37 -26.66 -56.42
CA GLU A 701 10.02 -27.80 -57.10
C GLU A 701 9.92 -29.08 -56.27
N VAL A 702 10.22 -29.01 -54.97
CA VAL A 702 10.08 -30.15 -54.04
C VAL A 702 8.64 -30.66 -53.96
N ALA A 703 7.66 -29.75 -53.95
CA ALA A 703 6.24 -30.11 -53.99
C ALA A 703 5.81 -30.77 -55.32
N ARG A 704 6.41 -30.36 -56.45
CA ARG A 704 6.19 -31.01 -57.75
C ARG A 704 6.81 -32.40 -57.81
N ASP A 705 8.04 -32.56 -57.33
CA ASP A 705 8.72 -33.88 -57.28
C ASP A 705 8.01 -34.86 -56.34
N ALA A 706 7.56 -34.39 -55.18
CA ALA A 706 6.77 -35.19 -54.24
C ALA A 706 5.41 -35.60 -54.84
N ARG A 707 4.77 -34.72 -55.62
CA ARG A 707 3.52 -35.04 -56.34
C ARG A 707 3.74 -36.09 -57.43
N VAL A 708 4.83 -36.00 -58.18
CA VAL A 708 5.20 -37.00 -59.19
C VAL A 708 5.56 -38.35 -58.55
N GLN A 709 6.22 -38.36 -57.40
CA GLN A 709 6.47 -39.59 -56.63
C GLN A 709 5.19 -40.17 -56.01
N ALA A 710 4.29 -39.33 -55.50
CA ALA A 710 3.01 -39.75 -54.96
C ALA A 710 2.07 -40.31 -56.04
N GLU A 711 2.09 -39.74 -57.25
CA GLU A 711 1.38 -40.31 -58.42
C GLU A 711 1.99 -41.66 -58.83
N LYS A 712 3.32 -41.81 -58.80
CA LYS A 712 4.01 -43.10 -59.03
C LYS A 712 3.71 -44.16 -57.96
N LEU A 713 3.60 -43.76 -56.69
CA LEU A 713 3.22 -44.63 -55.57
C LEU A 713 1.72 -44.97 -55.60
N GLY A 714 0.87 -44.04 -56.01
CA GLY A 714 -0.56 -44.23 -56.20
C GLY A 714 -0.89 -45.17 -57.35
N THR A 715 -0.16 -45.09 -58.47
CA THR A 715 -0.29 -46.06 -59.56
C THR A 715 0.28 -47.44 -59.19
N ALA A 716 1.41 -47.50 -58.48
CA ALA A 716 1.97 -48.76 -57.96
C ALA A 716 1.07 -49.44 -56.91
N ALA A 717 0.37 -48.67 -56.07
CA ALA A 717 -0.62 -49.18 -55.12
C ALA A 717 -1.93 -49.63 -55.81
N ALA A 718 -2.35 -48.93 -56.87
CA ALA A 718 -3.50 -49.32 -57.68
C ALA A 718 -3.25 -50.64 -58.45
N ASP A 719 -2.05 -50.84 -59.00
CA ASP A 719 -1.66 -52.07 -59.71
C ASP A 719 -1.56 -53.27 -58.77
N ASN A 720 -1.08 -53.08 -57.53
CA ASN A 720 -1.08 -54.13 -56.49
C ASN A 720 -2.49 -54.44 -55.97
N SER A 721 -3.44 -53.50 -56.02
CA SER A 721 -4.83 -53.72 -55.57
C SER A 721 -5.62 -54.64 -56.50
N ASN A 722 -5.34 -54.58 -57.82
CA ASN A 722 -5.98 -55.41 -58.84
C ASN A 722 -5.46 -56.87 -58.84
N ALA A 723 -4.24 -57.12 -58.37
CA ALA A 723 -3.70 -58.48 -58.17
C ALA A 723 -4.18 -59.15 -56.87
N LEU A 724 -4.68 -58.37 -55.91
CA LEU A 724 -5.22 -58.84 -54.62
C LEU A 724 -6.75 -59.02 -54.62
N ALA A 725 -7.45 -58.50 -55.63
CA ALA A 725 -8.90 -58.65 -55.79
C ALA A 725 -9.34 -60.02 -56.37
N SER A 726 -8.44 -60.81 -56.95
CA SER A 726 -8.75 -62.13 -57.57
C SER A 726 -8.45 -63.36 -56.68
N GLY A 727 -8.11 -63.16 -55.39
CA GLY A 727 -7.94 -64.25 -54.41
C GLY A 727 -9.01 -64.31 -53.31
N GLY A 728 -9.96 -63.36 -53.30
CA GLY A 728 -10.83 -63.05 -52.16
C GLY A 728 -12.00 -63.99 -51.85
N LYS A 729 -12.12 -65.15 -52.51
CA LYS A 729 -13.25 -66.09 -52.26
C LYS A 729 -12.88 -67.51 -51.84
N ALA A 730 -11.60 -67.86 -51.72
CA ALA A 730 -11.19 -69.23 -51.32
C ALA A 730 -10.35 -69.32 -50.02
N LYS A 731 -10.03 -68.20 -49.35
CA LYS A 731 -9.30 -68.21 -48.06
C LYS A 731 -10.06 -67.64 -46.85
N LEU A 732 -11.33 -67.29 -47.03
CA LEU A 732 -12.21 -66.79 -45.97
C LEU A 732 -13.04 -67.89 -45.26
N ALA A 733 -12.86 -69.16 -45.63
CA ALA A 733 -13.51 -70.31 -44.98
C ALA A 733 -12.56 -71.15 -44.10
N GLU A 734 -11.26 -70.85 -44.04
CA GLU A 734 -10.28 -71.64 -43.27
C GLU A 734 -9.61 -70.86 -42.10
N GLY A 735 -9.82 -69.54 -42.00
CA GLY A 735 -9.30 -68.71 -40.90
C GLY A 735 -10.24 -68.53 -39.71
N SER A 736 -11.54 -68.84 -39.87
CA SER A 736 -12.58 -68.66 -38.86
C SER A 736 -12.76 -69.85 -37.91
N ALA A 737 -11.98 -70.93 -38.09
CA ALA A 737 -11.95 -72.08 -37.18
C ALA A 737 -10.75 -72.08 -36.20
N ARG A 738 -9.69 -71.27 -36.41
CA ARG A 738 -8.52 -71.21 -35.50
C ARG A 738 -8.48 -70.02 -34.55
N VAL A 739 -9.32 -69.00 -34.74
CA VAL A 739 -9.46 -67.89 -33.78
C VAL A 739 -10.47 -68.22 -32.66
N ARG A 740 -11.35 -69.20 -32.88
CA ARG A 740 -12.24 -69.73 -31.82
C ARG A 740 -11.56 -70.68 -30.82
N GLU A 741 -10.30 -71.07 -31.05
CA GLU A 741 -9.57 -71.99 -30.15
C GLU A 741 -8.39 -71.33 -29.41
N SER A 742 -8.05 -70.07 -29.72
CA SER A 742 -7.09 -69.28 -28.92
C SER A 742 -7.76 -68.28 -27.94
N ALA A 743 -9.09 -68.16 -27.99
CA ALA A 743 -9.87 -67.37 -27.04
C ALA A 743 -10.24 -68.15 -25.75
N ALA A 744 -10.00 -69.46 -25.68
CA ALA A 744 -10.23 -70.28 -24.49
C ALA A 744 -8.98 -70.44 -23.58
N GLY A 745 -7.79 -70.02 -24.02
CA GLY A 745 -6.53 -70.18 -23.27
C GLY A 745 -6.07 -68.95 -22.47
N VAL A 746 -6.57 -67.75 -22.77
CA VAL A 746 -6.20 -66.51 -22.07
C VAL A 746 -7.18 -66.19 -20.93
N GLN A 747 -8.41 -66.70 -21.02
CA GLN A 747 -9.43 -66.52 -19.98
C GLN A 747 -9.21 -67.42 -18.74
N GLN A 748 -8.27 -68.36 -18.80
CA GLN A 748 -7.87 -69.21 -17.66
C GLN A 748 -6.51 -68.82 -17.03
N ARG A 749 -5.82 -67.77 -17.53
CA ARG A 749 -4.59 -67.23 -16.91
C ARG A 749 -4.69 -65.79 -16.42
N VAL A 750 -5.81 -65.11 -16.63
CA VAL A 750 -6.12 -63.80 -16.03
C VAL A 750 -7.03 -63.93 -14.79
N GLY A 751 -7.65 -65.10 -14.56
CA GLY A 751 -8.44 -65.37 -13.34
C GLY A 751 -7.63 -65.68 -12.07
N GLY A 752 -6.32 -65.89 -12.17
CA GLY A 752 -5.47 -66.28 -11.02
C GLY A 752 -4.78 -65.12 -10.29
N VAL A 753 -4.75 -63.91 -10.85
CA VAL A 753 -4.00 -62.77 -10.26
C VAL A 753 -4.94 -61.69 -9.70
N THR A 754 -6.19 -61.65 -10.15
CA THR A 754 -7.22 -60.69 -9.67
C THR A 754 -7.99 -61.19 -8.43
N GLN A 755 -7.84 -62.47 -8.07
CA GLN A 755 -8.44 -63.02 -6.85
C GLN A 755 -7.53 -62.88 -5.61
N ALA A 756 -6.19 -62.82 -5.79
CA ALA A 756 -5.26 -62.59 -4.68
C ALA A 756 -5.16 -61.11 -4.24
N THR A 757 -5.45 -60.16 -5.12
CA THR A 757 -5.44 -58.73 -4.81
C THR A 757 -6.77 -58.19 -4.28
N SER A 758 -7.90 -58.83 -4.56
CA SER A 758 -9.20 -58.43 -3.98
C SER A 758 -9.45 -59.00 -2.58
N GLN A 759 -8.89 -60.16 -2.23
CA GLN A 759 -8.93 -60.68 -0.85
C GLN A 759 -8.00 -59.91 0.09
N THR A 760 -6.82 -59.47 -0.38
CA THR A 760 -5.90 -58.65 0.45
C THR A 760 -6.42 -57.22 0.67
N ALA A 761 -7.17 -56.66 -0.29
CA ALA A 761 -7.80 -55.35 -0.14
C ALA A 761 -9.10 -55.41 0.69
N ALA A 762 -9.84 -56.52 0.67
CA ALA A 762 -11.00 -56.74 1.54
C ALA A 762 -10.58 -56.98 3.01
N ASP A 763 -9.47 -57.68 3.26
CA ASP A 763 -8.94 -57.90 4.61
C ASP A 763 -8.33 -56.62 5.22
N LEU A 764 -7.68 -55.76 4.42
CA LEU A 764 -7.21 -54.45 4.89
C LEU A 764 -8.38 -53.48 5.17
N THR A 765 -9.46 -53.55 4.39
CA THR A 765 -10.64 -52.69 4.60
C THR A 765 -11.48 -53.19 5.78
N GLY A 766 -11.43 -54.49 6.09
CA GLY A 766 -11.96 -55.09 7.31
C GLY A 766 -11.20 -54.67 8.57
N GLN A 767 -9.86 -54.74 8.56
CA GLN A 767 -9.03 -54.32 9.71
C GLN A 767 -9.11 -52.81 9.99
N VAL A 768 -9.26 -51.98 8.96
CA VAL A 768 -9.47 -50.54 9.14
C VAL A 768 -10.88 -50.24 9.66
N ARG A 769 -11.90 -51.03 9.29
CA ARG A 769 -13.27 -50.86 9.80
C ARG A 769 -13.43 -51.33 11.25
N GLU A 770 -12.70 -52.37 11.67
CA GLU A 770 -12.62 -52.82 13.07
C GLU A 770 -11.83 -51.85 13.97
N THR A 771 -10.74 -51.27 13.45
CA THR A 771 -9.95 -50.27 14.21
C THR A 771 -10.72 -48.95 14.37
N VAL A 772 -11.50 -48.56 13.35
CA VAL A 772 -12.36 -47.36 13.39
C VAL A 772 -13.63 -47.59 14.23
N SER A 773 -14.16 -48.82 14.32
CA SER A 773 -15.28 -49.11 15.25
C SER A 773 -14.82 -49.17 16.71
N HIS A 774 -13.64 -49.73 17.00
CA HIS A 774 -13.07 -49.73 18.36
C HIS A 774 -12.72 -48.32 18.85
N THR A 775 -12.23 -47.44 17.97
CA THR A 775 -11.93 -46.04 18.35
C THR A 775 -13.20 -45.17 18.45
N ALA A 776 -14.25 -45.49 17.69
CA ALA A 776 -15.54 -44.80 17.78
C ALA A 776 -16.40 -45.22 18.99
N GLU A 777 -16.22 -46.44 19.51
CA GLU A 777 -16.82 -46.88 20.78
C GLU A 777 -16.09 -46.32 22.02
N ASP A 778 -14.77 -46.09 21.95
CA ASP A 778 -14.03 -45.44 23.03
C ASP A 778 -14.26 -43.91 23.10
N VAL A 779 -14.61 -43.27 21.98
CA VAL A 779 -14.95 -41.82 21.94
C VAL A 779 -16.44 -41.56 22.23
N ARG A 780 -17.33 -42.56 22.07
CA ARG A 780 -18.76 -42.43 22.47
C ARG A 780 -19.04 -42.65 23.96
N LYS A 781 -18.06 -43.11 24.75
CA LYS A 781 -18.16 -43.27 26.20
C LYS A 781 -17.63 -42.06 27.02
N LEU A 782 -17.29 -40.96 26.35
CA LEU A 782 -16.73 -39.76 26.97
C LEU A 782 -17.73 -38.73 27.55
N PRO A 783 -19.06 -38.94 27.55
CA PRO A 783 -19.96 -38.18 28.43
C PRO A 783 -20.72 -39.04 29.47
N GLU A 784 -20.08 -40.05 30.08
CA GLU A 784 -20.61 -40.73 31.29
C GLU A 784 -19.59 -40.83 32.46
N MET A 785 -18.54 -40.02 32.47
CA MET A 785 -17.59 -39.94 33.62
C MET A 785 -17.33 -38.51 34.10
N GLY A 786 -18.39 -37.70 34.18
CA GLY A 786 -18.29 -36.30 34.62
C GLY A 786 -19.53 -35.73 35.30
N SER A 787 -20.41 -36.56 35.86
CA SER A 787 -21.47 -36.08 36.77
C SER A 787 -22.04 -37.23 37.59
N ASN A 788 -21.29 -37.64 38.61
CA ASN A 788 -21.81 -38.04 39.91
C ASN A 788 -20.66 -38.02 40.93
N ALA A 789 -20.15 -36.82 41.17
CA ALA A 789 -19.52 -36.47 42.43
C ALA A 789 -20.24 -35.23 42.97
N LEU A 790 -21.12 -35.49 43.94
CA LEU A 790 -21.54 -34.58 45.02
C LEU A 790 -22.50 -33.44 44.65
N SER A 791 -23.79 -33.77 44.68
CA SER A 791 -24.77 -32.90 45.35
C SER A 791 -25.65 -33.75 46.29
N SER A 792 -25.23 -33.82 47.55
CA SER A 792 -26.10 -33.91 48.74
C SER A 792 -25.72 -32.69 49.58
N THR A 793 -26.52 -31.62 49.64
CA THR A 793 -27.58 -31.35 50.63
C THR A 793 -28.10 -29.94 50.28
N LEU A 794 -29.39 -29.67 50.08
CA LEU A 794 -30.44 -29.47 51.08
C LEU A 794 -31.83 -29.52 50.41
N ALA A 795 -32.83 -29.97 51.17
CA ALA A 795 -34.26 -30.20 50.89
C ALA A 795 -35.04 -29.06 50.20
N GLY A 796 -36.23 -29.22 49.61
CA GLY A 796 -37.18 -30.35 49.52
C GLY A 796 -38.47 -29.96 48.76
N ASP A 797 -39.28 -30.99 48.46
CA ASP A 797 -40.75 -31.06 48.21
C ASP A 797 -41.37 -30.27 47.02
N ASP A 798 -42.35 -30.74 46.21
CA ASP A 798 -43.06 -32.03 46.08
C ASP A 798 -43.91 -32.01 44.76
N VAL A 799 -44.04 -33.19 44.12
CA VAL A 799 -45.24 -33.80 43.46
C VAL A 799 -45.90 -33.09 42.24
N ALA A 800 -45.73 -33.64 41.01
CA ALA A 800 -46.62 -34.54 40.21
C ALA A 800 -47.78 -33.80 39.49
N GLU A 801 -48.34 -34.19 38.34
CA GLU A 801 -48.45 -35.46 37.59
C GLU A 801 -49.12 -35.17 36.22
N ASN A 802 -48.89 -36.01 35.19
CA ASN A 802 -49.75 -36.36 34.03
C ASN A 802 -50.39 -35.26 33.13
N GLY A 803 -50.58 -35.40 31.81
CA GLY A 803 -50.48 -36.51 30.87
C GLY A 803 -51.30 -36.17 29.59
N SER A 804 -50.83 -36.70 28.45
CA SER A 804 -51.56 -37.17 27.26
C SER A 804 -52.50 -36.28 26.40
N GLU A 805 -52.10 -36.17 25.12
CA GLU A 805 -52.80 -36.59 23.89
C GLU A 805 -53.81 -35.72 23.10
N HIS A 806 -53.53 -35.73 21.77
CA HIS A 806 -54.28 -35.47 20.54
C HIS A 806 -55.81 -35.41 20.53
N TYR A 807 -56.40 -34.48 19.74
CA TYR A 807 -56.93 -34.71 18.37
C TYR A 807 -57.58 -33.43 17.78
N THR A 808 -57.87 -33.49 16.48
CA THR A 808 -58.18 -32.42 15.50
C THR A 808 -59.68 -32.12 15.26
N HIS A 809 -59.91 -31.01 14.55
CA HIS A 809 -61.01 -30.62 13.63
C HIS A 809 -62.06 -29.54 14.02
N GLU A 810 -62.05 -28.51 13.14
CA GLU A 810 -63.16 -27.77 12.49
C GLU A 810 -63.84 -26.49 13.07
N ALA A 811 -63.61 -25.42 12.30
CA ALA A 811 -64.56 -24.41 11.75
C ALA A 811 -65.11 -23.23 12.60
N SER A 812 -64.53 -22.06 12.31
CA SER A 812 -64.96 -20.64 12.30
C SER A 812 -66.49 -20.30 12.23
N PRO A 813 -66.95 -19.03 12.50
CA PRO A 813 -66.24 -17.76 12.23
C PRO A 813 -66.49 -16.53 13.16
N LEU A 814 -65.79 -15.45 12.79
CA LEU A 814 -65.98 -14.00 13.03
C LEU A 814 -65.29 -13.34 14.25
N GLY A 815 -64.41 -12.37 13.95
CA GLY A 815 -63.97 -11.33 14.88
C GLY A 815 -62.54 -10.81 14.64
N ASP A 816 -62.43 -9.77 13.81
CA ASP A 816 -61.40 -8.71 13.74
C ASP A 816 -59.90 -9.02 13.97
N ARG A 817 -59.13 -8.85 12.88
CA ARG A 817 -57.67 -8.65 12.90
C ARG A 817 -57.32 -7.27 12.34
N ARG A 818 -56.52 -6.50 13.09
CA ARG A 818 -55.57 -5.51 12.55
C ARG A 818 -54.16 -5.92 12.97
N PRO A 819 -53.19 -5.99 12.06
CA PRO A 819 -51.78 -5.75 12.36
C PRO A 819 -51.34 -4.42 11.73
N ALA A 820 -50.50 -3.68 12.46
CA ALA A 820 -49.75 -2.55 11.90
C ALA A 820 -48.39 -3.05 11.38
N PRO A 821 -47.90 -2.56 10.22
CA PRO A 821 -46.71 -3.08 9.55
C PRO A 821 -45.46 -2.20 9.71
N ASP A 822 -44.37 -2.74 9.16
CA ASP A 822 -43.04 -2.19 8.91
C ASP A 822 -42.99 -0.71 8.51
N ILE A 823 -41.94 0.00 8.96
CA ILE A 823 -41.60 1.35 8.49
C ILE A 823 -40.25 1.32 7.79
N ASP A 824 -40.35 1.72 6.52
CA ASP A 824 -39.34 1.92 5.49
C ASP A 824 -38.66 3.30 5.64
N PHE A 825 -37.37 3.36 5.27
CA PHE A 825 -36.57 4.58 5.26
C PHE A 825 -36.71 5.29 3.90
N THR A 826 -37.39 6.43 3.87
CA THR A 826 -37.23 7.39 2.75
C THR A 826 -37.13 8.83 3.24
N THR A 827 -36.03 9.46 2.83
CA THR A 827 -35.64 10.86 3.02
C THR A 827 -36.36 11.74 1.99
N ARG A 828 -36.97 12.86 2.41
CA ARG A 828 -37.35 13.97 1.52
C ARG A 828 -37.08 15.34 2.16
N TYR A 829 -36.46 16.20 1.37
CA TYR A 829 -36.24 17.63 1.57
C TYR A 829 -37.56 18.41 1.71
N PRO A 830 -37.61 19.58 2.39
CA PRO A 830 -38.76 20.47 2.35
C PRO A 830 -38.68 21.47 1.20
N GLU A 831 -39.73 21.48 0.38
CA GLU A 831 -40.02 22.53 -0.61
C GLU A 831 -40.72 23.75 0.02
N VAL A 832 -40.49 24.86 -0.67
CA VAL A 832 -40.95 26.24 -0.46
C VAL A 832 -42.47 26.36 -0.55
N GLY A 833 -43.08 27.02 0.44
CA GLY A 833 -44.47 27.50 0.37
C GLY A 833 -44.53 29.02 0.17
N GLN A 834 -45.07 29.45 -0.98
CA GLN A 834 -45.53 30.82 -1.21
C GLN A 834 -46.91 31.03 -0.58
N GLY A 835 -47.12 32.23 -0.03
CA GLY A 835 -48.43 32.74 0.37
C GLY A 835 -48.36 34.27 0.53
N GLU A 836 -48.95 34.99 -0.42
CA GLU A 836 -49.21 36.43 -0.43
C GLU A 836 -50.27 36.79 0.64
N ASP A 837 -50.18 37.94 1.34
CA ASP A 837 -50.81 39.21 0.93
C ASP A 837 -50.98 40.26 2.07
N GLU A 838 -50.85 41.53 1.66
CA GLU A 838 -51.40 42.79 2.21
C GLU A 838 -51.09 43.31 3.65
N ARG A 839 -50.38 44.47 3.75
CA ARG A 839 -51.00 45.81 4.00
C ARG A 839 -50.04 47.00 4.14
N PHE A 840 -50.52 48.12 3.60
CA PHE A 840 -50.04 49.51 3.62
C PHE A 840 -49.72 50.12 5.00
N GLY A 841 -48.80 51.10 5.03
CA GLY A 841 -48.77 52.16 6.05
C GLY A 841 -47.48 52.97 6.14
N SER A 842 -47.56 54.25 5.77
CA SER A 842 -46.48 55.23 5.55
C SER A 842 -46.25 56.20 6.74
N VAL A 843 -44.95 56.49 7.04
CA VAL A 843 -44.32 57.81 7.41
C VAL A 843 -44.65 58.43 8.81
N PRO A 844 -43.88 59.39 9.43
CA PRO A 844 -42.47 59.89 9.32
C PRO A 844 -41.66 59.67 10.65
N GLY A 845 -40.36 59.94 10.88
CA GLY A 845 -39.31 60.78 10.28
C GLY A 845 -38.67 61.65 11.40
N THR A 846 -37.39 61.45 11.76
CA THR A 846 -36.50 62.53 12.27
C THR A 846 -35.02 62.13 12.22
N VAL A 847 -34.20 63.14 11.92
CA VAL A 847 -32.81 63.14 11.47
C VAL A 847 -31.84 63.39 12.65
N SER A 848 -30.62 62.83 12.61
CA SER A 848 -29.40 63.53 13.05
C SER A 848 -28.11 62.95 12.44
N LYS A 849 -27.67 63.66 11.39
CA LYS A 849 -26.32 64.10 10.98
C LYS A 849 -25.08 63.19 11.07
N VAL A 850 -24.58 63.01 9.84
CA VAL A 850 -23.22 62.73 9.33
C VAL A 850 -22.15 63.71 9.81
N GLN A 851 -20.89 63.23 9.91
CA GLN A 851 -19.73 64.03 9.48
C GLN A 851 -18.64 63.13 8.87
N VAL A 852 -18.43 63.31 7.56
CA VAL A 852 -17.23 62.96 6.79
C VAL A 852 -16.52 64.28 6.51
N SER A 853 -15.19 64.31 6.55
CA SER A 853 -14.37 65.37 5.96
C SER A 853 -13.42 64.75 4.95
N GLU A 854 -13.59 65.15 3.69
CA GLU A 854 -12.63 65.08 2.58
C GLU A 854 -11.40 65.95 2.87
N GLU A 855 -10.23 65.62 2.32
CA GLU A 855 -9.69 66.34 1.15
C GLU A 855 -8.37 65.73 0.65
N THR A 856 -8.35 65.51 -0.65
CA THR A 856 -7.22 65.26 -1.55
C THR A 856 -6.47 66.56 -1.91
N ALA A 857 -5.18 66.42 -2.23
CA ALA A 857 -4.55 67.05 -3.38
C ALA A 857 -3.50 66.09 -3.97
#